data_AF-A0A2J6PJQ3-F1
#
_entry.id   AF-A0A2J6PJQ3-F1
#
_cell.length_a   1.000
_cell.length_b   1.000
_cell.length_c   1.000
_cell.angle_alpha   90.00
_cell.angle_beta   90.00
_cell.angle_gamma   90.00
#
_symmetry.space_group_name_H-M   'P 1'
#
loop_
_entity.id
_entity.type
_entity.pdbx_description
1 polymer ?
#
loop_
_entity_poly.entity_id
_entity_poly.type
_entity_poly.pdbx_seq_one_letter_code
_entity_poly.pdbx_strand_id
1 'polypeptide(L)'
;MGVKTFKIGFASGQNRGRHASAGSSTSRNSGSVANFIEPFPAPLSPPLEKNTPQPNVPAARYSMAYLNANVKSVLSGDSMILISPKNPNNERTLSLAYCTAPHLKKDADEIGAFNSRDALRDLIVGKNVQFQVLYTIPNTKREYGIVVLNDGRRLPEEMVKEGWLKLREDAGRKEDSEEALKQLDHLRLLEAKARNDDKGLWSPDLSRIDVQHDMGDSQAFLETYKGKTLDGLVERVLSGDRMLVRLLISPTKHILVMTLVAGIRAPTTERVNPSNNQTQPAEEHGNESRQFVETRLLHRKVKIDVLGLSPQGQLIASVKHLTHGSIAKHLLEAGLARCTDFHSTLLGADMAPLRDAEKVAQSAKRGVFKDHVAKATGPGGNLEAQVTRIFSADVIFVRNRAGVEKRINISSVRGPRQSEAAEAPFRDEAKEFLRKKIIGKHVRLSIDGSRPAAGEYDAKEVATVTYNDKNIGLLLVQEGWCSVVRHRRDDTDRAPNYDELLAAQETAKEEKKGMWSGKPAKAKQYVDASESLQKAKIQLSTLQRQKKIPAIVDYVKGGSRFTVLIPRENVKLTFVLGGIRAPKSARGEKDKGEPFGQEAHDLATKRLTQRDVEIDVHNVDKVGGFIGELYINKESFAKILVEEGYATVHAYSAEQSGNATELLAAEQRAKKARKGIWVDWDESMDVPEDEEAPANGTSVHETIAPREKDYRDVVVTHIDENGKMKLQMIGQGTAKLETMMSQFKSFHMNPANSKGLEKDPKAGDFVAAKFTEDNQWYRARIRSNDRAAKQAEIVYIDYGNSEKMPWSRLRPLSQPQFSTQTLKQQAVDAVLSLLQFPTNTDYLQDAVRFLGEATEGKELVANVDYTAPEGTLYITLYDPSVSEKLTDSINTEIIAEGHAMVPRKLKAWERGFGDVLKVLREKEEEAKNGRRGLWEYGDLTDD
;
A
#
# COMPACT_ATOMS: atom_id res chain seq x y z
N MET A 1 -18.40 -47.41 20.30
CA MET A 1 -19.40 -47.91 19.32
C MET A 1 -19.20 -47.18 18.00
N GLY A 2 -18.95 -47.92 16.92
CA GLY A 2 -19.18 -47.48 15.53
C GLY A 2 -18.12 -46.59 14.84
N VAL A 3 -16.93 -47.13 14.57
CA VAL A 3 -15.95 -46.59 13.60
C VAL A 3 -16.22 -47.20 12.21
N LYS A 4 -16.24 -46.40 11.14
CA LYS A 4 -16.14 -46.90 9.75
C LYS A 4 -15.01 -46.19 9.01
N THR A 5 -13.93 -46.94 8.80
CA THR A 5 -12.82 -46.74 7.87
C THR A 5 -13.23 -47.17 6.46
N PHE A 6 -12.73 -46.48 5.43
CA PHE A 6 -12.70 -47.01 4.06
C PHE A 6 -11.24 -47.10 3.56
N LYS A 7 -10.90 -48.30 3.09
CA LYS A 7 -9.60 -48.73 2.58
C LYS A 7 -9.46 -48.44 1.09
N ILE A 8 -8.22 -48.10 0.72
CA ILE A 8 -7.66 -48.06 -0.64
C ILE A 8 -7.47 -49.50 -1.14
N GLY A 9 -7.78 -49.76 -2.41
CA GLY A 9 -7.47 -51.00 -3.11
C GLY A 9 -6.85 -50.71 -4.48
N PHE A 10 -5.56 -51.01 -4.62
CA PHE A 10 -4.87 -51.20 -5.89
C PHE A 10 -5.04 -52.66 -6.34
N ALA A 11 -5.28 -52.89 -7.62
CA ALA A 11 -5.01 -54.18 -8.26
C ALA A 11 -4.44 -53.95 -9.67
N SER A 12 -3.26 -54.53 -9.85
CA SER A 12 -2.38 -54.61 -11.01
C SER A 12 -2.85 -55.65 -12.03
N GLY A 13 -2.45 -55.50 -13.30
CA GLY A 13 -2.47 -56.60 -14.27
C GLY A 13 -1.87 -56.27 -15.64
N GLN A 14 -0.55 -56.45 -15.74
CA GLN A 14 0.28 -56.95 -16.88
C GLN A 14 -0.07 -56.58 -18.34
N ASN A 15 0.75 -55.88 -19.13
CA ASN A 15 2.15 -56.11 -19.58
C ASN A 15 2.28 -57.04 -20.82
N ARG A 16 2.77 -56.47 -21.95
CA ARG A 16 3.54 -57.02 -23.09
C ARG A 16 3.55 -55.93 -24.19
N GLY A 17 4.63 -55.20 -24.48
CA GLY A 17 5.87 -55.62 -25.16
C GLY A 17 5.59 -55.76 -26.68
N ARG A 18 6.27 -55.13 -27.66
CA ARG A 18 7.66 -54.66 -27.81
C ARG A 18 7.80 -53.78 -29.08
N HIS A 19 8.79 -52.88 -29.05
CA HIS A 19 9.75 -52.43 -30.09
C HIS A 19 9.38 -52.21 -31.58
N ALA A 20 9.71 -51.00 -32.08
CA ALA A 20 10.71 -50.71 -33.14
C ALA A 20 10.69 -49.18 -33.43
N SER A 21 11.68 -48.39 -32.98
CA SER A 21 12.92 -47.95 -33.67
C SER A 21 12.76 -47.04 -34.91
N ALA A 22 13.14 -45.77 -34.69
CA ALA A 22 13.91 -44.86 -35.55
C ALA A 22 13.34 -44.35 -36.89
N GLY A 23 13.45 -43.02 -37.08
CA GLY A 23 13.36 -42.35 -38.38
C GLY A 23 13.15 -40.85 -38.27
N SER A 24 14.25 -40.09 -38.16
CA SER A 24 14.25 -38.63 -38.29
C SER A 24 14.02 -38.20 -39.73
N SER A 25 13.10 -37.25 -39.98
CA SER A 25 13.25 -36.30 -41.08
C SER A 25 12.41 -35.05 -40.82
N THR A 26 13.10 -33.93 -40.78
CA THR A 26 12.60 -32.56 -40.83
C THR A 26 11.82 -32.28 -42.11
N SER A 27 10.58 -31.79 -41.99
CA SER A 27 10.06 -30.80 -42.95
C SER A 27 9.02 -29.90 -42.28
N ARG A 28 9.25 -28.60 -42.35
CA ARG A 28 8.28 -27.54 -42.01
C ARG A 28 6.98 -27.79 -42.76
N ASN A 29 5.84 -27.81 -42.07
CA ASN A 29 4.59 -27.38 -42.68
C ASN A 29 3.66 -26.79 -41.62
N SER A 30 3.19 -25.58 -41.91
CA SER A 30 2.21 -24.82 -41.15
C SER A 30 0.88 -25.57 -41.06
N GLY A 31 0.57 -26.10 -39.88
CA GLY A 31 -0.73 -26.70 -39.59
C GLY A 31 -1.77 -25.63 -39.28
N SER A 32 -2.58 -25.28 -40.29
CA SER A 32 -3.85 -24.57 -40.10
C SER A 32 -4.78 -25.45 -39.26
N VAL A 33 -5.25 -24.94 -38.13
CA VAL A 33 -6.30 -25.60 -37.34
C VAL A 33 -7.64 -25.38 -38.05
N ALA A 34 -8.00 -26.32 -38.91
CA ALA A 34 -9.36 -26.52 -39.39
C ALA A 34 -10.10 -27.42 -38.39
N ASN A 35 -11.19 -26.91 -37.82
CA ASN A 35 -12.39 -27.66 -37.44
C ASN A 35 -13.50 -26.63 -37.16
N PHE A 36 -13.92 -25.96 -38.22
CA PHE A 36 -15.25 -25.35 -38.30
C PHE A 36 -16.12 -26.31 -39.11
N ILE A 37 -17.36 -26.48 -38.68
CA ILE A 37 -18.41 -27.25 -39.36
C ILE A 37 -18.42 -26.88 -40.85
N GLU A 38 -18.20 -27.86 -41.73
CA GLU A 38 -18.29 -27.68 -43.18
C GLU A 38 -19.71 -27.23 -43.60
N PRO A 39 -19.84 -26.34 -44.61
CA PRO A 39 -21.13 -26.07 -45.24
C PRO A 39 -21.61 -27.28 -46.06
N PHE A 40 -22.89 -27.64 -45.92
CA PHE A 40 -23.55 -28.72 -46.66
C PHE A 40 -23.40 -28.58 -48.19
N PRO A 41 -23.30 -29.69 -48.94
CA PRO A 41 -23.12 -29.67 -50.39
C PRO A 41 -24.37 -29.12 -51.11
N ALA A 42 -24.14 -28.36 -52.18
CA ALA A 42 -25.20 -27.80 -53.01
C ALA A 42 -25.92 -28.89 -53.83
N PRO A 43 -27.26 -28.84 -53.98
CA PRO A 43 -27.98 -29.72 -54.89
C PRO A 43 -27.77 -29.32 -56.36
N LEU A 44 -27.69 -30.33 -57.24
CA LEU A 44 -27.54 -30.22 -58.68
C LEU A 44 -28.73 -29.50 -59.34
N SER A 45 -28.46 -28.64 -60.32
CA SER A 45 -29.48 -27.90 -61.08
C SER A 45 -30.13 -28.76 -62.18
N PRO A 46 -31.45 -28.69 -62.41
CA PRO A 46 -32.09 -29.26 -63.59
C PRO A 46 -31.94 -28.33 -64.82
N PRO A 47 -32.09 -28.85 -66.06
CA PRO A 47 -31.77 -28.12 -67.28
C PRO A 47 -32.84 -27.06 -67.66
N LEU A 48 -32.36 -25.97 -68.26
CA LEU A 48 -33.15 -24.83 -68.75
C LEU A 48 -33.85 -25.15 -70.08
N GLU A 49 -35.17 -24.95 -70.15
CA GLU A 49 -35.90 -24.89 -71.43
C GLU A 49 -36.18 -23.44 -71.88
N LYS A 50 -36.24 -23.26 -73.21
CA LYS A 50 -36.20 -21.99 -73.95
C LYS A 50 -37.59 -21.35 -74.08
N ASN A 51 -37.64 -20.02 -73.95
CA ASN A 51 -38.82 -19.18 -74.19
C ASN A 51 -39.00 -18.80 -75.67
N THR A 52 -40.27 -18.65 -76.09
CA THR A 52 -40.71 -17.89 -77.28
C THR A 52 -41.80 -16.88 -76.88
N PRO A 53 -41.91 -15.68 -77.49
CA PRO A 53 -42.72 -14.57 -76.95
C PRO A 53 -44.00 -14.23 -77.73
N GLN A 54 -45.02 -13.67 -77.04
CA GLN A 54 -45.93 -12.53 -77.40
C GLN A 54 -47.21 -12.53 -76.50
N PRO A 55 -48.07 -11.47 -76.45
CA PRO A 55 -47.83 -10.04 -76.18
C PRO A 55 -48.77 -9.42 -75.09
N ASN A 56 -48.25 -8.40 -74.39
CA ASN A 56 -48.87 -7.23 -73.70
C ASN A 56 -50.26 -7.26 -73.01
N VAL A 57 -50.24 -7.54 -71.70
CA VAL A 57 -50.93 -6.79 -70.59
C VAL A 57 -50.02 -6.91 -69.34
N PRO A 58 -49.76 -5.88 -68.49
CA PRO A 58 -48.91 -6.08 -67.32
C PRO A 58 -49.67 -6.81 -66.21
N ALA A 59 -49.61 -8.15 -66.25
CA ALA A 59 -49.97 -9.04 -65.15
C ALA A 59 -48.99 -8.87 -63.97
N ALA A 60 -49.41 -9.28 -62.76
CA ALA A 60 -48.48 -9.49 -61.65
C ALA A 60 -47.31 -10.32 -62.17
N ARG A 61 -46.07 -9.84 -61.99
CA ARG A 61 -44.88 -10.56 -62.49
C ARG A 61 -44.66 -11.79 -61.61
N TYR A 62 -45.11 -12.96 -62.07
CA TYR A 62 -44.78 -14.25 -61.47
C TYR A 62 -43.31 -14.58 -61.76
N SER A 63 -42.53 -14.91 -60.73
CA SER A 63 -41.16 -15.41 -60.88
C SER A 63 -41.17 -16.94 -60.90
N MET A 64 -40.74 -17.56 -62.01
CA MET A 64 -40.73 -19.02 -62.18
C MET A 64 -39.54 -19.73 -61.48
N ALA A 65 -38.57 -18.98 -60.95
CA ALA A 65 -37.37 -19.56 -60.33
C ALA A 65 -37.47 -19.61 -58.80
N TYR A 66 -37.15 -20.78 -58.23
CA TYR A 66 -36.86 -20.90 -56.79
C TYR A 66 -35.53 -20.21 -56.47
N LEU A 67 -35.54 -19.44 -55.40
CA LEU A 67 -34.38 -18.73 -54.85
C LEU A 67 -34.01 -19.35 -53.50
N ASN A 68 -32.71 -19.35 -53.18
CA ASN A 68 -32.22 -19.81 -51.88
C ASN A 68 -32.03 -18.63 -50.93
N ALA A 69 -32.47 -18.75 -49.69
CA ALA A 69 -32.25 -17.78 -48.63
C ALA A 69 -32.07 -18.43 -47.26
N ASN A 70 -31.43 -17.72 -46.34
CA ASN A 70 -31.49 -18.07 -44.92
C ASN A 70 -32.60 -17.25 -44.26
N VAL A 71 -33.37 -17.87 -43.37
CA VAL A 71 -34.41 -17.15 -42.62
C VAL A 71 -33.78 -16.45 -41.42
N LYS A 72 -33.79 -15.11 -41.43
CA LYS A 72 -33.24 -14.28 -40.34
C LYS A 72 -34.22 -14.20 -39.17
N SER A 73 -35.48 -13.88 -39.45
CA SER A 73 -36.49 -13.63 -38.42
C SER A 73 -37.91 -13.80 -38.98
N VAL A 74 -38.90 -13.81 -38.10
CA VAL A 74 -40.33 -13.99 -38.42
C VAL A 74 -41.11 -12.82 -37.83
N LEU A 75 -41.76 -12.05 -38.70
CA LEU A 75 -42.51 -10.84 -38.32
C LEU A 75 -43.90 -11.17 -37.76
N SER A 76 -44.55 -12.18 -38.33
CA SER A 76 -45.89 -12.68 -38.00
C SER A 76 -46.01 -14.15 -38.44
N GLY A 77 -47.11 -14.82 -38.12
CA GLY A 77 -47.34 -16.22 -38.52
C GLY A 77 -47.29 -16.49 -40.03
N ASP A 78 -47.37 -15.45 -40.85
CA ASP A 78 -47.36 -15.51 -42.30
C ASP A 78 -46.20 -14.74 -42.96
N SER A 79 -45.36 -14.02 -42.20
CA SER A 79 -44.35 -13.13 -42.79
C SER A 79 -42.98 -13.28 -42.14
N MET A 80 -41.93 -13.30 -42.97
CA MET A 80 -40.56 -13.53 -42.53
C MET A 80 -39.56 -12.63 -43.24
N ILE A 81 -38.39 -12.46 -42.62
CA ILE A 81 -37.22 -11.82 -43.20
C ILE A 81 -36.26 -12.89 -43.69
N LEU A 82 -35.99 -12.84 -45.00
CA LEU A 82 -35.03 -13.65 -45.69
C LEU A 82 -33.75 -12.85 -45.91
N ILE A 83 -32.60 -13.50 -45.78
CA ILE A 83 -31.29 -12.92 -46.10
C ILE A 83 -30.60 -13.75 -47.16
N SER A 84 -29.85 -13.07 -48.04
CA SER A 84 -29.04 -13.76 -49.05
C SER A 84 -27.95 -14.60 -48.40
N PRO A 85 -27.76 -15.88 -48.81
CA PRO A 85 -26.67 -16.71 -48.32
C PRO A 85 -25.29 -16.13 -48.65
N LYS A 86 -25.20 -15.31 -49.71
CA LYS A 86 -23.96 -14.65 -50.16
C LYS A 86 -23.73 -13.28 -49.51
N ASN A 87 -24.79 -12.61 -49.07
CA ASN A 87 -24.69 -11.30 -48.41
C ASN A 87 -25.79 -11.17 -47.34
N PRO A 88 -25.47 -11.43 -46.06
CA PRO A 88 -26.43 -11.36 -44.96
C PRO A 88 -27.05 -9.98 -44.71
N ASN A 89 -26.48 -8.90 -45.27
CA ASN A 89 -27.03 -7.55 -45.14
C ASN A 89 -28.17 -7.27 -46.13
N ASN A 90 -28.35 -8.12 -47.15
CA ASN A 90 -29.44 -8.02 -48.10
C ASN A 90 -30.68 -8.73 -47.54
N GLU A 91 -31.51 -7.97 -46.83
CA GLU A 91 -32.79 -8.43 -46.27
C GLU A 91 -33.93 -8.30 -47.28
N ARG A 92 -34.84 -9.27 -47.26
CA ARG A 92 -36.05 -9.32 -48.08
C ARG A 92 -37.22 -9.81 -47.22
N THR A 93 -38.31 -9.06 -47.20
CA THR A 93 -39.54 -9.48 -46.52
C THR A 93 -40.39 -10.31 -47.47
N LEU A 94 -40.75 -11.53 -47.05
CA LEU A 94 -41.66 -12.40 -47.79
C LEU A 94 -42.85 -12.78 -46.92
N SER A 95 -44.06 -12.60 -47.44
CA SER A 95 -45.29 -13.12 -46.85
C SER A 95 -45.73 -14.41 -47.54
N LEU A 96 -46.36 -15.32 -46.81
CA LEU A 96 -46.91 -16.57 -47.35
C LEU A 96 -48.12 -16.24 -48.23
N ALA A 97 -48.08 -16.72 -49.46
CA ALA A 97 -49.13 -16.46 -50.45
C ALA A 97 -50.49 -17.00 -49.99
N TYR A 98 -51.55 -16.29 -50.35
CA TYR A 98 -52.96 -16.65 -50.13
C TYR A 98 -53.43 -16.76 -48.67
N CYS A 99 -52.52 -16.80 -47.70
CA CYS A 99 -52.81 -16.98 -46.29
C CYS A 99 -52.73 -15.67 -45.50
N THR A 100 -53.33 -15.67 -44.30
CA THR A 100 -53.18 -14.61 -43.29
C THR A 100 -53.02 -15.24 -41.91
N ALA A 101 -52.16 -14.65 -41.09
CA ALA A 101 -52.04 -14.95 -39.66
C ALA A 101 -52.91 -14.00 -38.82
N PRO A 102 -53.22 -14.37 -37.56
CA PRO A 102 -53.72 -13.39 -36.59
C PRO A 102 -52.64 -12.35 -36.32
N HIS A 103 -53.05 -11.10 -36.17
CA HIS A 103 -52.15 -9.95 -36.14
C HIS A 103 -51.64 -9.68 -34.72
N LEU A 104 -50.34 -9.40 -34.65
CA LEU A 104 -49.75 -8.72 -33.50
C LEU A 104 -50.03 -7.22 -33.64
N LYS A 105 -50.70 -6.61 -32.67
CA LYS A 105 -51.14 -5.19 -32.71
C LYS A 105 -50.63 -4.45 -31.47
N LYS A 106 -50.41 -3.16 -31.64
CA LYS A 106 -49.85 -2.29 -30.59
C LYS A 106 -50.74 -2.16 -29.35
N ASP A 107 -52.07 -2.23 -29.52
CA ASP A 107 -53.03 -1.98 -28.44
C ASP A 107 -53.65 -3.27 -27.86
N ALA A 108 -53.76 -4.34 -28.68
CA ALA A 108 -54.18 -5.67 -28.24
C ALA A 108 -53.92 -6.73 -29.34
N ASP A 109 -53.07 -7.71 -29.06
CA ASP A 109 -52.81 -8.82 -29.98
C ASP A 109 -54.04 -9.71 -30.19
N GLU A 110 -54.21 -10.21 -31.42
CA GLU A 110 -55.26 -11.17 -31.74
C GLU A 110 -54.99 -12.54 -31.09
N ILE A 111 -56.05 -13.27 -30.74
CA ILE A 111 -55.93 -14.61 -30.15
C ILE A 111 -55.17 -15.52 -31.13
N GLY A 112 -54.15 -16.21 -30.63
CA GLY A 112 -53.29 -17.09 -31.42
C GLY A 112 -52.21 -16.39 -32.26
N ALA A 113 -52.10 -15.05 -32.23
CA ALA A 113 -51.09 -14.33 -33.02
C ALA A 113 -49.66 -14.75 -32.66
N PHE A 114 -49.36 -14.81 -31.35
CA PHE A 114 -48.08 -15.33 -30.87
C PHE A 114 -47.92 -16.80 -31.22
N ASN A 115 -48.90 -17.66 -30.92
CA ASN A 115 -48.81 -19.10 -31.20
C ASN A 115 -48.52 -19.39 -32.69
N SER A 116 -49.18 -18.67 -33.60
CA SER A 116 -48.99 -18.80 -35.05
C SER A 116 -47.59 -18.34 -35.48
N ARG A 117 -47.13 -17.17 -35.01
CA ARG A 117 -45.74 -16.70 -35.23
C ARG A 117 -44.72 -17.68 -34.64
N ASP A 118 -45.07 -18.26 -33.51
CA ASP A 118 -44.22 -19.13 -32.71
C ASP A 118 -44.04 -20.51 -33.36
N ALA A 119 -45.11 -21.04 -33.96
CA ALA A 119 -45.08 -22.22 -34.80
C ALA A 119 -44.22 -22.01 -36.05
N LEU A 120 -44.39 -20.88 -36.75
CA LEU A 120 -43.59 -20.57 -37.93
C LEU A 120 -42.10 -20.46 -37.55
N ARG A 121 -41.75 -19.69 -36.52
CA ARG A 121 -40.32 -19.49 -36.17
C ARG A 121 -39.63 -20.79 -35.77
N ASP A 122 -40.30 -21.68 -35.03
CA ASP A 122 -39.74 -22.97 -34.61
C ASP A 122 -39.46 -23.86 -35.84
N LEU A 123 -40.26 -23.71 -36.90
CA LEU A 123 -40.04 -24.42 -38.15
C LEU A 123 -38.87 -23.87 -38.97
N ILE A 124 -38.62 -22.56 -38.99
CA ILE A 124 -37.77 -21.95 -40.05
C ILE A 124 -36.63 -21.04 -39.61
N VAL A 125 -36.65 -20.45 -38.41
CA VAL A 125 -35.62 -19.45 -38.03
C VAL A 125 -34.23 -20.07 -38.03
N GLY A 126 -33.30 -19.43 -38.74
CA GLY A 126 -31.92 -19.88 -38.91
C GLY A 126 -31.72 -21.00 -39.92
N LYS A 127 -32.78 -21.50 -40.58
CA LYS A 127 -32.66 -22.53 -41.61
C LYS A 127 -32.42 -21.90 -42.99
N ASN A 128 -31.73 -22.66 -43.84
CA ASN A 128 -31.71 -22.41 -45.27
C ASN A 128 -33.02 -22.95 -45.88
N VAL A 129 -33.64 -22.16 -46.74
CA VAL A 129 -34.91 -22.49 -47.40
C VAL A 129 -34.86 -22.10 -48.88
N GLN A 130 -35.66 -22.80 -49.68
CA GLN A 130 -36.01 -22.37 -51.02
C GLN A 130 -37.29 -21.55 -50.96
N PHE A 131 -37.42 -20.51 -51.78
CA PHE A 131 -38.64 -19.74 -51.87
C PHE A 131 -38.90 -19.25 -53.29
N GLN A 132 -40.17 -19.01 -53.58
CA GLN A 132 -40.63 -18.48 -54.85
C GLN A 132 -41.59 -17.33 -54.58
N VAL A 133 -41.37 -16.19 -55.23
CA VAL A 133 -42.33 -15.07 -55.21
C VAL A 133 -43.39 -15.32 -56.26
N LEU A 134 -44.64 -15.44 -55.82
CA LEU A 134 -45.78 -15.63 -56.69
C LEU A 134 -46.31 -14.29 -57.20
N TYR A 135 -46.53 -13.34 -56.30
CA TYR A 135 -47.01 -12.01 -56.70
C TYR A 135 -46.47 -10.92 -55.79
N THR A 136 -46.34 -9.72 -56.35
CA THR A 136 -45.97 -8.51 -55.62
C THR A 136 -47.14 -7.53 -55.69
N ILE A 137 -47.56 -7.00 -54.55
CA ILE A 137 -48.60 -5.96 -54.52
C ILE A 137 -48.01 -4.64 -55.04
N PRO A 138 -48.52 -4.06 -56.14
CA PRO A 138 -47.89 -2.91 -56.80
C PRO A 138 -47.68 -1.69 -55.89
N ASN A 139 -48.68 -1.35 -55.07
CA ASN A 139 -48.67 -0.14 -54.25
C ASN A 139 -47.79 -0.25 -53.00
N THR A 140 -47.74 -1.44 -52.39
CA THR A 140 -46.98 -1.66 -51.14
C THR A 140 -45.64 -2.31 -51.38
N LYS A 141 -45.37 -2.77 -52.61
CA LYS A 141 -44.21 -3.60 -53.00
C LYS A 141 -44.03 -4.85 -52.13
N ARG A 142 -45.09 -5.28 -51.43
CA ARG A 142 -45.05 -6.50 -50.60
C ARG A 142 -45.06 -7.72 -51.49
N GLU A 143 -44.16 -8.64 -51.20
CA GLU A 143 -43.98 -9.87 -51.95
C GLU A 143 -44.64 -11.03 -51.21
N TYR A 144 -45.41 -11.81 -51.96
CA TYR A 144 -46.09 -12.99 -51.47
C TYR A 144 -45.61 -14.20 -52.22
N GLY A 145 -45.34 -15.27 -51.50
CA GLY A 145 -44.69 -16.44 -52.07
C GLY A 145 -44.88 -17.72 -51.29
N ILE A 146 -44.24 -18.76 -51.79
CA ILE A 146 -44.14 -20.05 -51.12
C ILE A 146 -42.72 -20.23 -50.65
N VAL A 147 -42.57 -20.82 -49.47
CA VAL A 147 -41.29 -21.27 -48.94
C VAL A 147 -41.32 -22.79 -48.87
N VAL A 148 -40.27 -23.43 -49.36
CA VAL A 148 -40.08 -24.88 -49.40
C VAL A 148 -38.95 -25.22 -48.44
N LEU A 149 -39.24 -26.12 -47.51
CA LEU A 149 -38.29 -26.66 -46.56
C LEU A 149 -37.42 -27.73 -47.23
N ASN A 150 -36.28 -28.05 -46.62
CA ASN A 150 -35.35 -29.06 -47.16
C ASN A 150 -35.95 -30.48 -47.23
N ASP A 151 -37.04 -30.74 -46.50
CA ASP A 151 -37.79 -31.99 -46.54
C ASP A 151 -38.95 -31.97 -47.57
N GLY A 152 -39.03 -30.92 -48.39
CA GLY A 152 -40.03 -30.76 -49.44
C GLY A 152 -41.36 -30.15 -48.99
N ARG A 153 -41.58 -29.94 -47.68
CA ARG A 153 -42.81 -29.30 -47.18
C ARG A 153 -42.91 -27.85 -47.64
N ARG A 154 -44.11 -27.43 -48.05
CA ARG A 154 -44.42 -26.05 -48.46
C ARG A 154 -45.10 -25.33 -47.30
N LEU A 155 -44.55 -24.19 -46.87
CA LEU A 155 -45.00 -23.50 -45.65
C LEU A 155 -46.47 -23.04 -45.67
N PRO A 156 -47.05 -22.52 -46.76
CA PRO A 156 -48.49 -22.19 -46.77
C PRO A 156 -49.36 -23.40 -46.43
N GLU A 157 -49.05 -24.56 -47.02
CA GLU A 157 -49.77 -25.81 -46.79
C GLU A 157 -49.58 -26.32 -45.36
N GLU A 158 -48.33 -26.40 -44.89
CA GLU A 158 -48.04 -26.91 -43.55
C GLU A 158 -48.64 -26.03 -42.45
N MET A 159 -48.56 -24.70 -42.59
CA MET A 159 -49.09 -23.78 -41.60
C MET A 159 -50.62 -23.73 -41.58
N VAL A 160 -51.29 -23.90 -42.73
CA VAL A 160 -52.76 -24.04 -42.80
C VAL A 160 -53.21 -25.39 -42.26
N LYS A 161 -52.50 -26.47 -42.60
CA LYS A 161 -52.76 -27.85 -42.11
C LYS A 161 -52.68 -27.96 -40.59
N GLU A 162 -51.74 -27.25 -39.95
CA GLU A 162 -51.64 -27.18 -38.48
C GLU A 162 -52.56 -26.10 -37.87
N GLY A 163 -53.40 -25.46 -38.68
CA GLY A 163 -54.41 -24.50 -38.24
C GLY A 163 -53.85 -23.16 -37.81
N TRP A 164 -52.59 -22.84 -38.07
CA TRP A 164 -51.96 -21.58 -37.65
C TRP A 164 -52.17 -20.42 -38.63
N LEU A 165 -52.68 -20.70 -39.83
CA LEU A 165 -53.05 -19.72 -40.85
C LEU A 165 -54.47 -19.95 -41.35
N LYS A 166 -55.09 -18.87 -41.81
CA LYS A 166 -56.38 -18.88 -42.53
C LYS A 166 -56.15 -18.47 -43.98
N LEU A 167 -57.02 -18.90 -44.89
CA LEU A 167 -57.03 -18.32 -46.23
C LEU A 167 -57.57 -16.88 -46.17
N ARG A 168 -57.00 -15.99 -46.98
CA ARG A 168 -57.52 -14.63 -47.11
C ARG A 168 -58.86 -14.64 -47.84
N GLU A 169 -59.76 -13.73 -47.48
CA GLU A 169 -61.08 -13.62 -48.10
C GLU A 169 -61.04 -13.28 -49.60
N ASP A 170 -59.95 -12.65 -50.04
CA ASP A 170 -59.69 -12.29 -51.43
C ASP A 170 -58.88 -13.35 -52.20
N ALA A 171 -58.49 -14.44 -51.56
CA ALA A 171 -57.69 -15.50 -52.18
C ALA A 171 -58.44 -16.16 -53.35
N GLY A 172 -57.89 -16.03 -54.55
CA GLY A 172 -58.46 -16.58 -55.80
C GLY A 172 -59.43 -15.66 -56.55
N ARG A 173 -59.72 -14.44 -56.08
CA ARG A 173 -60.65 -13.52 -56.77
C ARG A 173 -60.12 -12.92 -58.09
N LYS A 174 -58.82 -13.02 -58.34
CA LYS A 174 -58.11 -12.42 -59.49
C LYS A 174 -57.04 -13.36 -60.07
N GLU A 175 -57.25 -14.67 -59.94
CA GLU A 175 -56.26 -15.69 -60.32
C GLU A 175 -56.77 -16.47 -61.52
N ASP A 176 -56.04 -16.40 -62.64
CA ASP A 176 -56.42 -17.02 -63.91
C ASP A 176 -55.54 -18.24 -64.26
N SER A 177 -54.54 -18.55 -63.42
CA SER A 177 -53.67 -19.74 -63.57
C SER A 177 -54.34 -20.99 -62.99
N GLU A 178 -54.44 -22.05 -63.80
CA GLU A 178 -54.95 -23.35 -63.35
C GLU A 178 -54.15 -23.92 -62.17
N GLU A 179 -52.83 -23.73 -62.16
CA GLU A 179 -51.95 -24.20 -61.07
C GLU A 179 -52.24 -23.48 -59.76
N ALA A 180 -52.45 -22.17 -59.80
CA ALA A 180 -52.76 -21.37 -58.62
C ALA A 180 -54.16 -21.67 -58.08
N LEU A 181 -55.14 -21.92 -58.95
CA LEU A 181 -56.48 -22.38 -58.56
C LEU A 181 -56.44 -23.76 -57.88
N LYS A 182 -55.69 -24.73 -58.43
CA LYS A 182 -55.48 -26.05 -57.80
C LYS A 182 -54.82 -25.93 -56.43
N GLN A 183 -53.83 -25.05 -56.29
CA GLN A 183 -53.18 -24.79 -55.00
C GLN A 183 -54.17 -24.19 -53.98
N LEU A 184 -55.03 -23.27 -54.40
CA LEU A 184 -56.07 -22.70 -53.54
C LEU A 184 -57.08 -23.75 -53.07
N ASP A 185 -57.54 -24.64 -53.95
CA ASP A 185 -58.45 -25.73 -53.58
C ASP A 185 -57.79 -26.69 -52.58
N HIS A 186 -56.51 -26.99 -52.76
CA HIS A 186 -55.75 -27.78 -51.79
C HIS A 186 -55.66 -27.09 -50.42
N LEU A 187 -55.36 -25.78 -50.40
CA LEU A 187 -55.30 -25.00 -49.15
C LEU A 187 -56.68 -24.93 -48.46
N ARG A 188 -57.78 -24.80 -49.21
CA ARG A 188 -59.15 -24.84 -48.66
C ARG A 188 -59.46 -26.18 -47.98
N LEU A 189 -59.04 -27.29 -48.60
CA LEU A 189 -59.20 -28.62 -48.03
C LEU A 189 -58.42 -28.77 -46.72
N LEU A 190 -57.17 -28.28 -46.69
CA LEU A 190 -56.33 -28.30 -45.48
C LEU A 190 -56.93 -27.44 -44.36
N GLU A 191 -57.46 -26.27 -44.68
CA GLU A 191 -58.11 -25.38 -43.69
C GLU A 191 -59.38 -26.03 -43.12
N ALA A 192 -60.23 -26.62 -43.98
CA ALA A 192 -61.44 -27.32 -43.56
C ALA A 192 -61.10 -28.50 -42.62
N LYS A 193 -60.03 -29.24 -42.94
CA LYS A 193 -59.54 -30.32 -42.07
C LYS A 193 -59.00 -29.80 -40.74
N ALA A 194 -58.16 -28.75 -40.76
CA ALA A 194 -57.64 -28.15 -39.53
C ALA A 194 -58.76 -27.63 -38.63
N ARG A 195 -59.86 -27.12 -39.21
CA ARG A 195 -61.06 -26.71 -38.49
C ARG A 195 -61.82 -27.89 -37.90
N ASN A 196 -61.98 -28.97 -38.65
CA ASN A 196 -62.64 -30.19 -38.17
C ASN A 196 -61.84 -30.89 -37.05
N ASP A 197 -60.52 -30.78 -37.10
CA ASP A 197 -59.59 -31.42 -36.17
C ASP A 197 -59.23 -30.50 -34.97
N ASP A 198 -59.93 -29.36 -34.78
CA ASP A 198 -59.71 -28.37 -33.73
C ASP A 198 -58.24 -27.92 -33.57
N LYS A 199 -57.52 -27.78 -34.70
CA LYS A 199 -56.10 -27.43 -34.71
C LYS A 199 -55.86 -25.93 -34.67
N GLY A 200 -54.80 -25.51 -33.97
CA GLY A 200 -54.28 -24.15 -34.01
C GLY A 200 -55.34 -23.11 -33.65
N LEU A 201 -55.64 -22.21 -34.58
CA LEU A 201 -56.65 -21.14 -34.44
C LEU A 201 -58.09 -21.62 -34.29
N TRP A 202 -58.35 -22.89 -34.59
CA TRP A 202 -59.66 -23.51 -34.47
C TRP A 202 -59.86 -24.23 -33.14
N SER A 203 -58.79 -24.38 -32.34
CA SER A 203 -58.86 -25.05 -31.05
C SER A 203 -59.74 -24.29 -30.05
N PRO A 204 -60.67 -24.96 -29.34
CA PRO A 204 -61.51 -24.31 -28.33
C PRO A 204 -60.71 -23.88 -27.09
N ASP A 205 -59.55 -24.50 -26.84
CA ASP A 205 -58.67 -24.20 -25.69
C ASP A 205 -57.69 -23.05 -25.98
N LEU A 206 -57.71 -22.49 -27.19
CA LEU A 206 -56.80 -21.41 -27.57
C LEU A 206 -57.15 -20.13 -26.79
N SER A 207 -56.25 -19.77 -25.89
CA SER A 207 -56.35 -18.55 -25.08
C SER A 207 -55.36 -17.48 -25.53
N ARG A 208 -55.67 -16.23 -25.18
CA ARG A 208 -54.77 -15.10 -25.43
C ARG A 208 -53.55 -15.21 -24.52
N ILE A 209 -52.37 -15.02 -25.10
CA ILE A 209 -51.14 -14.80 -24.34
C ILE A 209 -51.11 -13.33 -23.94
N ASP A 210 -51.15 -13.06 -22.64
CA ASP A 210 -50.95 -11.74 -22.05
C ASP A 210 -49.45 -11.42 -21.97
N VAL A 211 -49.02 -10.34 -22.63
CA VAL A 211 -47.62 -9.92 -22.66
C VAL A 211 -47.46 -8.58 -21.96
N GLN A 212 -46.83 -8.60 -20.79
CA GLN A 212 -46.43 -7.39 -20.10
C GLN A 212 -45.14 -6.84 -20.73
N HIS A 213 -45.06 -5.53 -20.99
CA HIS A 213 -43.91 -4.91 -21.69
C HIS A 213 -42.82 -4.33 -20.75
N ASP A 214 -42.92 -4.64 -19.47
CA ASP A 214 -41.98 -4.29 -18.41
C ASP A 214 -42.05 -5.35 -17.29
N MET A 215 -41.18 -5.23 -16.29
CA MET A 215 -41.19 -6.12 -15.11
C MET A 215 -42.26 -5.73 -14.08
N GLY A 216 -43.02 -4.67 -14.29
CA GLY A 216 -43.87 -4.04 -13.29
C GLY A 216 -43.01 -3.48 -12.16
N ASP A 217 -43.24 -3.97 -10.94
CA ASP A 217 -42.31 -3.75 -9.85
C ASP A 217 -41.06 -4.62 -10.05
N SER A 218 -40.00 -3.98 -10.57
CA SER A 218 -38.72 -4.63 -10.85
C SER A 218 -38.10 -5.30 -9.61
N GLN A 219 -38.29 -4.78 -8.39
CA GLN A 219 -37.73 -5.39 -7.18
C GLN A 219 -38.52 -6.64 -6.79
N ALA A 220 -39.86 -6.57 -6.81
CA ALA A 220 -40.70 -7.75 -6.56
C ALA A 220 -40.44 -8.86 -7.59
N PHE A 221 -40.23 -8.49 -8.86
CA PHE A 221 -39.79 -9.43 -9.90
C PHE A 221 -38.45 -10.08 -9.53
N LEU A 222 -37.45 -9.29 -9.14
CA LEU A 222 -36.14 -9.81 -8.77
C LEU A 222 -36.23 -10.74 -7.56
N GLU A 223 -36.93 -10.36 -6.49
CA GLU A 223 -37.13 -11.22 -5.31
C GLU A 223 -37.76 -12.57 -5.66
N THR A 224 -38.70 -12.57 -6.60
CA THR A 224 -39.39 -13.79 -7.04
C THR A 224 -38.49 -14.71 -7.86
N TYR A 225 -37.65 -14.15 -8.73
CA TYR A 225 -36.93 -14.92 -9.76
C TYR A 225 -35.41 -14.96 -9.62
N LYS A 226 -34.79 -14.19 -8.73
CA LYS A 226 -33.34 -14.19 -8.52
C LYS A 226 -32.81 -15.60 -8.24
N GLY A 227 -31.77 -15.99 -8.97
CA GLY A 227 -31.17 -17.32 -8.89
C GLY A 227 -31.96 -18.41 -9.61
N LYS A 228 -33.11 -18.11 -10.23
CA LYS A 228 -33.88 -19.05 -11.05
C LYS A 228 -33.54 -18.90 -12.54
N THR A 229 -33.69 -19.99 -13.27
CA THR A 229 -33.61 -20.04 -14.73
C THR A 229 -35.01 -20.02 -15.33
N LEU A 230 -35.26 -19.07 -16.23
CA LEU A 230 -36.52 -18.94 -16.97
C LEU A 230 -36.33 -19.33 -18.44
N ASP A 231 -37.40 -19.81 -19.06
CA ASP A 231 -37.47 -19.92 -20.51
C ASP A 231 -37.72 -18.54 -21.12
N GLY A 232 -36.94 -18.20 -22.14
CA GLY A 232 -37.03 -16.93 -22.83
C GLY A 232 -36.98 -17.09 -24.34
N LEU A 233 -37.47 -16.09 -25.05
CA LEU A 233 -37.34 -15.95 -26.49
C LEU A 233 -36.75 -14.58 -26.79
N VAL A 234 -35.66 -14.52 -27.55
CA VAL A 234 -35.06 -13.23 -27.94
C VAL A 234 -35.90 -12.59 -29.04
N GLU A 235 -36.63 -11.54 -28.71
CA GLU A 235 -37.51 -10.83 -29.65
C GLU A 235 -36.76 -9.79 -30.47
N ARG A 236 -35.74 -9.16 -29.88
CA ARG A 236 -34.94 -8.14 -30.57
C ARG A 236 -33.55 -8.05 -29.98
N VAL A 237 -32.54 -7.91 -30.83
CA VAL A 237 -31.17 -7.60 -30.41
C VAL A 237 -30.92 -6.12 -30.65
N LEU A 238 -30.49 -5.39 -29.63
CA LEU A 238 -30.23 -3.96 -29.72
C LEU A 238 -28.75 -3.69 -29.86
N SER A 239 -27.94 -4.39 -29.07
CA SER A 239 -26.47 -4.42 -29.13
C SER A 239 -25.98 -5.80 -28.71
N GLY A 240 -24.67 -6.06 -28.79
CA GLY A 240 -24.10 -7.36 -28.39
C GLY A 240 -24.40 -7.74 -26.93
N ASP A 241 -24.62 -6.76 -26.06
CA ASP A 241 -24.90 -6.93 -24.63
C ASP A 241 -26.33 -6.55 -24.21
N ARG A 242 -27.21 -6.18 -25.14
CA ARG A 242 -28.59 -5.74 -24.85
C ARG A 242 -29.59 -6.34 -25.82
N MET A 243 -30.65 -6.92 -25.27
CA MET A 243 -31.73 -7.51 -26.06
C MET A 243 -33.09 -7.41 -25.36
N LEU A 244 -34.17 -7.37 -26.15
CA LEU A 244 -35.51 -7.62 -25.65
C LEU A 244 -35.75 -9.13 -25.62
N VAL A 245 -36.12 -9.64 -24.45
CA VAL A 245 -36.42 -11.05 -24.24
C VAL A 245 -37.85 -11.17 -23.74
N ARG A 246 -38.65 -12.01 -24.41
CA ARG A 246 -39.96 -12.46 -23.96
C ARG A 246 -39.77 -13.65 -23.03
N LEU A 247 -39.87 -13.41 -21.73
CA LEU A 247 -39.84 -14.42 -20.67
C LEU A 247 -41.18 -15.16 -20.65
N LEU A 248 -41.12 -16.48 -20.70
CA LEU A 248 -42.28 -17.37 -20.76
C LEU A 248 -42.64 -17.81 -19.33
N ILE A 249 -43.38 -16.97 -18.59
CA ILE A 249 -43.69 -17.20 -17.17
C ILE A 249 -44.70 -18.34 -17.01
N SER A 250 -45.73 -18.35 -17.85
CA SER A 250 -46.70 -19.43 -17.99
C SER A 250 -47.17 -19.52 -19.46
N PRO A 251 -47.93 -20.55 -19.85
CA PRO A 251 -48.45 -20.66 -21.22
C PRO A 251 -49.27 -19.45 -21.72
N THR A 252 -49.84 -18.67 -20.80
CA THR A 252 -50.71 -17.52 -21.12
C THR A 252 -50.20 -16.19 -20.57
N LYS A 253 -49.09 -16.16 -19.83
CA LYS A 253 -48.51 -14.94 -19.26
C LYS A 253 -47.03 -14.85 -19.58
N HIS A 254 -46.65 -13.88 -20.39
CA HIS A 254 -45.27 -13.59 -20.73
C HIS A 254 -44.88 -12.17 -20.31
N ILE A 255 -43.57 -11.92 -20.22
CA ILE A 255 -43.02 -10.60 -19.88
C ILE A 255 -41.92 -10.27 -20.90
N LEU A 256 -42.09 -9.19 -21.67
CA LEU A 256 -41.14 -8.68 -22.64
C LEU A 256 -40.28 -7.59 -22.00
N VAL A 257 -39.01 -7.89 -21.73
CA VAL A 257 -38.14 -7.00 -20.96
C VAL A 257 -36.79 -6.77 -21.61
N MET A 258 -36.25 -5.57 -21.35
CA MET A 258 -34.85 -5.26 -21.65
C MET A 258 -33.95 -6.08 -20.74
N THR A 259 -33.15 -6.94 -21.37
CA THR A 259 -32.19 -7.82 -20.71
C THR A 259 -30.77 -7.40 -21.08
N LEU A 260 -29.98 -7.09 -20.06
CA LEU A 260 -28.54 -6.86 -20.15
C LEU A 260 -27.83 -8.21 -19.97
N VAL A 261 -26.95 -8.55 -20.90
CA VAL A 261 -26.18 -9.79 -20.83
C VAL A 261 -25.14 -9.67 -19.71
N ALA A 262 -25.24 -10.54 -18.72
CA ALA A 262 -24.36 -10.53 -17.56
C ALA A 262 -22.89 -10.76 -17.94
N GLY A 263 -21.99 -10.15 -17.18
CA GLY A 263 -20.54 -10.35 -17.30
C GLY A 263 -19.84 -9.65 -18.46
N ILE A 264 -20.58 -9.07 -19.42
CA ILE A 264 -19.98 -8.38 -20.57
C ILE A 264 -20.47 -6.95 -20.77
N ARG A 265 -19.69 -6.21 -21.55
CA ARG A 265 -20.08 -4.95 -22.19
C ARG A 265 -19.61 -4.98 -23.63
N ALA A 266 -20.54 -4.74 -24.56
CA ALA A 266 -20.24 -4.70 -26.00
C ALA A 266 -19.99 -3.25 -26.45
N PRO A 267 -19.25 -3.02 -27.57
CA PRO A 267 -19.18 -1.71 -28.19
C PRO A 267 -20.57 -1.24 -28.62
N THR A 268 -20.79 0.07 -28.58
CA THR A 268 -22.10 0.64 -28.93
C THR A 268 -22.39 0.47 -30.42
N THR A 269 -23.63 0.08 -30.73
CA THR A 269 -24.11 -0.03 -32.10
C THR A 269 -24.60 1.30 -32.63
N GLU A 270 -24.69 1.41 -33.95
CA GLU A 270 -25.35 2.53 -34.59
C GLU A 270 -26.80 2.64 -34.10
N ARG A 271 -27.22 3.87 -33.77
CA ARG A 271 -28.58 4.16 -33.30
C ARG A 271 -29.11 5.45 -33.91
N VAL A 272 -30.33 5.41 -34.40
CA VAL A 272 -31.06 6.61 -34.84
C VAL A 272 -31.92 7.09 -33.68
N ASN A 273 -31.75 8.36 -33.30
CA ASN A 273 -32.57 8.97 -32.26
C ASN A 273 -33.98 9.25 -32.81
N PRO A 274 -35.04 8.66 -32.23
CA PRO A 274 -36.41 8.83 -32.73
C PRO A 274 -36.94 10.27 -32.68
N SER A 275 -36.38 11.11 -31.78
CA SER A 275 -36.87 12.47 -31.56
C SER A 275 -36.38 13.49 -32.60
N ASN A 276 -35.20 13.27 -33.18
CA ASN A 276 -34.57 14.21 -34.11
C ASN A 276 -34.01 13.55 -35.37
N ASN A 277 -34.22 12.24 -35.56
CA ASN A 277 -33.71 11.42 -36.66
C ASN A 277 -32.19 11.47 -36.85
N GLN A 278 -31.42 11.93 -35.85
CA GLN A 278 -29.96 11.93 -35.93
C GLN A 278 -29.41 10.53 -35.65
N THR A 279 -28.49 10.09 -36.52
CA THR A 279 -27.81 8.80 -36.40
C THR A 279 -26.53 8.99 -35.61
N GLN A 280 -26.41 8.31 -34.47
CA GLN A 280 -25.13 8.15 -33.78
C GLN A 280 -24.40 6.94 -34.38
N PRO A 281 -23.16 7.12 -34.86
CA PRO A 281 -22.39 6.04 -35.45
C PRO A 281 -22.06 4.95 -34.41
N ALA A 282 -21.85 3.74 -34.90
CA ALA A 282 -21.37 2.64 -34.06
C ALA A 282 -19.92 2.89 -33.60
N GLU A 283 -19.58 2.41 -32.40
CA GLU A 283 -18.19 2.15 -32.04
C GLU A 283 -17.60 1.03 -32.92
N GLU A 284 -16.28 0.97 -33.01
CA GLU A 284 -15.59 -0.11 -33.70
C GLU A 284 -16.06 -1.49 -33.20
N HIS A 285 -16.37 -2.39 -34.12
CA HIS A 285 -16.97 -3.71 -33.86
C HIS A 285 -18.38 -3.71 -33.24
N GLY A 286 -19.04 -2.55 -33.04
CA GLY A 286 -20.37 -2.49 -32.43
C GLY A 286 -21.45 -3.19 -33.25
N ASN A 287 -21.53 -2.87 -34.54
CA ASN A 287 -22.49 -3.51 -35.46
C ASN A 287 -22.19 -5.01 -35.66
N GLU A 288 -20.91 -5.39 -35.71
CA GLU A 288 -20.50 -6.80 -35.77
C GLU A 288 -20.91 -7.56 -34.51
N SER A 289 -20.75 -6.97 -33.34
CA SER A 289 -21.17 -7.55 -32.05
C SER A 289 -22.68 -7.79 -32.00
N ARG A 290 -23.49 -6.84 -32.48
CA ARG A 290 -24.95 -7.04 -32.63
C ARG A 290 -25.28 -8.15 -33.62
N GLN A 291 -24.69 -8.12 -34.81
CA GLN A 291 -24.93 -9.13 -35.84
C GLN A 291 -24.54 -10.54 -35.37
N PHE A 292 -23.47 -10.65 -34.57
CA PHE A 292 -23.03 -11.90 -33.96
C PHE A 292 -24.12 -12.51 -33.08
N VAL A 293 -24.80 -11.70 -32.26
CA VAL A 293 -25.93 -12.14 -31.42
C VAL A 293 -27.16 -12.41 -32.27
N GLU A 294 -27.50 -11.54 -33.24
CA GLU A 294 -28.68 -11.72 -34.10
C GLU A 294 -28.67 -13.06 -34.82
N THR A 295 -27.57 -13.38 -35.49
CA THR A 295 -27.42 -14.63 -36.26
C THR A 295 -27.51 -15.88 -35.40
N ARG A 296 -27.32 -15.76 -34.08
CA ARG A 296 -27.26 -16.88 -33.13
C ARG A 296 -28.46 -17.01 -32.23
N LEU A 297 -29.13 -15.91 -31.87
CA LEU A 297 -30.18 -15.91 -30.86
C LEU A 297 -31.49 -15.26 -31.31
N LEU A 298 -31.52 -14.38 -32.32
CA LEU A 298 -32.75 -13.68 -32.70
C LEU A 298 -33.86 -14.69 -33.03
N HIS A 299 -35.01 -14.52 -32.37
CA HIS A 299 -36.19 -15.38 -32.43
C HIS A 299 -35.92 -16.86 -32.07
N ARG A 300 -34.89 -17.14 -31.28
CA ARG A 300 -34.60 -18.48 -30.74
C ARG A 300 -34.88 -18.55 -29.25
N LYS A 301 -35.26 -19.75 -28.80
CA LYS A 301 -35.45 -20.08 -27.39
C LYS A 301 -34.11 -20.08 -26.67
N VAL A 302 -34.10 -19.48 -25.49
CA VAL A 302 -32.93 -19.32 -24.62
C VAL A 302 -33.30 -19.62 -23.18
N LYS A 303 -32.31 -19.97 -22.37
CA LYS A 303 -32.43 -20.02 -20.92
C LYS A 303 -31.89 -18.71 -20.33
N ILE A 304 -32.64 -18.12 -19.41
CA ILE A 304 -32.36 -16.83 -18.79
C ILE A 304 -32.14 -17.05 -17.30
N ASP A 305 -30.91 -16.94 -16.83
CA ASP A 305 -30.66 -16.97 -15.38
C ASP A 305 -30.76 -15.55 -14.83
N VAL A 306 -31.74 -15.31 -13.96
CA VAL A 306 -32.00 -13.98 -13.39
C VAL A 306 -31.02 -13.71 -12.26
N LEU A 307 -30.18 -12.68 -12.42
CA LEU A 307 -29.10 -12.38 -11.46
C LEU A 307 -29.35 -11.12 -10.64
N GLY A 308 -29.82 -10.05 -11.28
CA GLY A 308 -29.93 -8.75 -10.64
C GLY A 308 -30.58 -7.69 -11.52
N LEU A 309 -30.53 -6.45 -11.03
CA LEU A 309 -31.02 -5.27 -11.73
C LEU A 309 -29.88 -4.27 -11.92
N SER A 310 -29.90 -3.56 -13.04
CA SER A 310 -29.08 -2.37 -13.21
C SER A 310 -29.58 -1.23 -12.32
N PRO A 311 -28.78 -0.16 -12.11
CA PRO A 311 -29.25 1.03 -11.41
C PRO A 311 -30.48 1.69 -12.04
N GLN A 312 -30.76 1.41 -13.33
CA GLN A 312 -31.96 1.88 -14.04
C GLN A 312 -33.12 0.87 -13.98
N GLY A 313 -33.04 -0.16 -13.14
CA GLY A 313 -34.09 -1.18 -13.01
C GLY A 313 -34.18 -2.13 -14.20
N GLN A 314 -33.14 -2.25 -15.03
CA GLN A 314 -33.12 -3.20 -16.16
C GLN A 314 -32.65 -4.58 -15.70
N LEU A 315 -33.20 -5.65 -16.26
CA LEU A 315 -32.82 -7.01 -15.91
C LEU A 315 -31.36 -7.29 -16.31
N ILE A 316 -30.55 -7.78 -15.39
CA ILE A 316 -29.22 -8.36 -15.64
C ILE A 316 -29.36 -9.87 -15.54
N ALA A 317 -29.04 -10.57 -16.63
CA ALA A 317 -29.21 -12.02 -16.70
C ALA A 317 -28.14 -12.70 -17.56
N SER A 318 -27.82 -13.95 -17.23
CA SER A 318 -27.08 -14.82 -18.14
C SER A 318 -28.01 -15.32 -19.23
N VAL A 319 -27.71 -14.99 -20.49
CA VAL A 319 -28.50 -15.44 -21.66
C VAL A 319 -27.80 -16.64 -22.28
N LYS A 320 -28.41 -17.82 -22.14
CA LYS A 320 -27.83 -19.11 -22.53
C LYS A 320 -28.56 -19.72 -23.72
N HIS A 321 -27.81 -20.08 -24.75
CA HIS A 321 -28.28 -20.99 -25.78
C HIS A 321 -28.48 -22.39 -25.18
N LEU A 322 -29.51 -23.11 -25.62
CA LEU A 322 -29.90 -24.42 -25.06
C LEU A 322 -28.77 -25.45 -25.07
N THR A 323 -27.94 -25.46 -26.10
CA THR A 323 -26.84 -26.43 -26.27
C THR A 323 -25.43 -25.83 -26.19
N HIS A 324 -25.30 -24.50 -26.28
CA HIS A 324 -24.00 -23.83 -26.39
C HIS A 324 -23.69 -22.94 -25.18
N GLY A 325 -24.57 -22.88 -24.18
CA GLY A 325 -24.33 -22.09 -22.97
C GLY A 325 -24.37 -20.58 -23.23
N SER A 326 -23.68 -19.81 -22.39
CA SER A 326 -23.80 -18.35 -22.36
C SER A 326 -23.28 -17.68 -23.64
N ILE A 327 -24.08 -16.77 -24.20
CA ILE A 327 -23.66 -15.93 -25.34
C ILE A 327 -22.52 -14.99 -24.96
N ALA A 328 -22.43 -14.61 -23.68
CA ALA A 328 -21.37 -13.75 -23.15
C ALA A 328 -19.98 -14.31 -23.43
N LYS A 329 -19.79 -15.61 -23.15
CA LYS A 329 -18.52 -16.32 -23.40
C LYS A 329 -18.11 -16.23 -24.88
N HIS A 330 -19.06 -16.47 -25.78
CA HIS A 330 -18.81 -16.50 -27.22
C HIS A 330 -18.49 -15.12 -27.79
N LEU A 331 -19.14 -14.06 -27.28
CA LEU A 331 -18.82 -12.68 -27.63
C LEU A 331 -17.41 -12.30 -27.18
N LEU A 332 -17.00 -12.74 -25.99
CA LEU A 332 -15.66 -12.50 -25.46
C LEU A 332 -14.58 -13.22 -26.27
N GLU A 333 -14.75 -14.52 -26.57
CA GLU A 333 -13.78 -15.29 -27.38
C GLU A 333 -13.62 -14.76 -28.81
N ALA A 334 -14.69 -14.17 -29.36
CA ALA A 334 -14.69 -13.50 -30.65
C ALA A 334 -14.03 -12.10 -30.63
N GLY A 335 -13.75 -11.55 -29.44
CA GLY A 335 -13.24 -10.19 -29.28
C GLY A 335 -14.28 -9.10 -29.57
N LEU A 336 -15.58 -9.41 -29.44
CA LEU A 336 -16.70 -8.50 -29.73
C LEU A 336 -17.34 -7.90 -28.48
N ALA A 337 -16.77 -8.18 -27.30
CA ALA A 337 -17.15 -7.60 -26.02
C ALA A 337 -15.96 -7.60 -25.07
N ARG A 338 -16.09 -6.92 -23.93
CA ARG A 338 -15.15 -6.94 -22.80
C ARG A 338 -15.86 -7.40 -21.54
N CYS A 339 -15.14 -8.01 -20.62
CA CYS A 339 -15.66 -8.33 -19.30
C CYS A 339 -16.02 -7.05 -18.53
N THR A 340 -17.12 -7.08 -17.76
CA THR A 340 -17.50 -5.97 -16.88
C THR A 340 -17.44 -6.38 -15.41
N ASP A 341 -16.64 -5.64 -14.64
CA ASP A 341 -16.42 -5.90 -13.22
C ASP A 341 -17.65 -5.56 -12.35
N PHE A 342 -18.59 -4.78 -12.90
CA PHE A 342 -19.83 -4.44 -12.20
C PHE A 342 -20.75 -5.64 -11.98
N HIS A 343 -20.60 -6.71 -12.79
CA HIS A 343 -21.40 -7.92 -12.69
C HIS A 343 -20.68 -9.06 -11.95
N SER A 344 -19.43 -8.88 -11.52
CA SER A 344 -18.63 -9.94 -10.89
C SER A 344 -19.30 -10.54 -9.65
N THR A 345 -19.88 -9.71 -8.78
CA THR A 345 -20.55 -10.18 -7.56
C THR A 345 -21.89 -10.86 -7.84
N LEU A 346 -22.54 -10.53 -8.97
CA LEU A 346 -23.79 -11.17 -9.40
C LEU A 346 -23.52 -12.55 -10.01
N LEU A 347 -22.39 -12.72 -10.70
CA LEU A 347 -22.00 -13.97 -11.35
C LEU A 347 -21.21 -14.91 -10.42
N GLY A 348 -20.45 -14.36 -9.47
CA GLY A 348 -19.57 -15.15 -8.61
C GLY A 348 -18.59 -15.99 -9.43
N ALA A 349 -18.62 -17.30 -9.22
CA ALA A 349 -17.74 -18.26 -9.90
C ALA A 349 -17.93 -18.27 -11.44
N ASP A 350 -19.11 -17.91 -11.95
CA ASP A 350 -19.39 -17.88 -13.38
C ASP A 350 -18.65 -16.74 -14.11
N MET A 351 -18.01 -15.82 -13.39
CA MET A 351 -17.18 -14.79 -13.99
C MET A 351 -15.84 -15.33 -14.51
N ALA A 352 -15.27 -16.36 -13.86
CA ALA A 352 -13.95 -16.89 -14.23
C ALA A 352 -13.90 -17.45 -15.67
N PRO A 353 -14.88 -18.26 -16.13
CA PRO A 353 -14.94 -18.69 -17.53
C PRO A 353 -15.04 -17.53 -18.53
N LEU A 354 -15.65 -16.41 -18.15
CA LEU A 354 -15.74 -15.21 -18.99
C LEU A 354 -14.38 -14.50 -19.08
N ARG A 355 -13.64 -14.38 -17.97
CA ARG A 355 -12.27 -13.85 -17.99
C ARG A 355 -11.36 -14.66 -18.89
N ASP A 356 -11.46 -15.99 -18.84
CA ASP A 356 -10.64 -16.86 -19.68
C ASP A 356 -11.00 -16.74 -21.16
N ALA A 357 -12.30 -16.62 -21.49
CA ALA A 357 -12.75 -16.29 -22.83
C ALA A 357 -12.20 -14.95 -23.36
N GLU A 358 -12.14 -13.92 -22.50
CA GLU A 358 -11.55 -12.63 -22.87
C GLU A 358 -10.04 -12.75 -23.13
N LYS A 359 -9.31 -13.52 -22.32
CA LYS A 359 -7.86 -13.79 -22.53
C LYS A 359 -7.59 -14.48 -23.86
N VAL A 360 -8.47 -15.37 -24.31
CA VAL A 360 -8.37 -16.00 -25.64
C VAL A 360 -8.41 -14.95 -26.73
N ALA A 361 -9.32 -13.97 -26.66
CA ALA A 361 -9.37 -12.89 -27.64
C ALA A 361 -8.19 -11.91 -27.53
N GLN A 362 -7.72 -11.61 -26.32
CA GLN A 362 -6.54 -10.77 -26.08
C GLN A 362 -5.27 -11.37 -26.67
N SER A 363 -5.00 -12.66 -26.38
CA SER A 363 -3.83 -13.37 -26.90
C SER A 363 -3.86 -13.49 -28.43
N ALA A 364 -5.04 -13.66 -29.01
CA ALA A 364 -5.24 -13.69 -30.45
C ALA A 364 -5.39 -12.28 -31.09
N LYS A 365 -5.32 -11.19 -30.31
CA LYS A 365 -5.52 -9.80 -30.74
C LYS A 365 -6.77 -9.60 -31.61
N ARG A 366 -7.90 -10.17 -31.19
CA ARG A 366 -9.16 -10.15 -31.95
C ARG A 366 -10.04 -8.96 -31.59
N GLY A 367 -10.72 -8.41 -32.60
CA GLY A 367 -11.75 -7.37 -32.45
C GLY A 367 -11.28 -6.20 -31.59
N VAL A 368 -12.01 -5.94 -30.50
CA VAL A 368 -11.71 -4.83 -29.56
C VAL A 368 -10.34 -4.93 -28.87
N PHE A 369 -9.61 -6.04 -29.05
CA PHE A 369 -8.27 -6.29 -28.50
C PHE A 369 -7.15 -6.27 -29.54
N LYS A 370 -7.38 -5.76 -30.76
CA LYS A 370 -6.35 -5.68 -31.83
C LYS A 370 -5.04 -5.03 -31.36
N ASP A 371 -5.14 -4.00 -30.51
CA ASP A 371 -4.01 -3.24 -29.98
C ASP A 371 -3.57 -3.72 -28.59
N HIS A 372 -4.02 -4.91 -28.14
CA HIS A 372 -3.67 -5.42 -26.83
C HIS A 372 -2.16 -5.69 -26.73
N VAL A 373 -1.52 -5.02 -25.78
CA VAL A 373 -0.14 -5.28 -25.38
C VAL A 373 -0.20 -6.10 -24.10
N ALA A 374 0.27 -7.34 -24.18
CA ALA A 374 0.42 -8.17 -22.99
C ALA A 374 1.38 -7.46 -22.04
N LYS A 375 0.97 -7.33 -20.77
CA LYS A 375 1.85 -6.81 -19.74
C LYS A 375 3.05 -7.73 -19.65
N ALA A 376 4.26 -7.21 -19.90
CA ALA A 376 5.46 -7.98 -19.64
C ALA A 376 5.38 -8.45 -18.19
N THR A 377 5.45 -9.76 -17.96
CA THR A 377 5.77 -10.29 -16.65
C THR A 377 7.08 -9.62 -16.26
N GLY A 378 7.00 -8.61 -15.39
CA GLY A 378 8.18 -7.86 -15.00
C GLY A 378 9.25 -8.84 -14.50
N PRO A 379 10.55 -8.51 -14.61
CA PRO A 379 11.65 -9.42 -14.24
C PRO A 379 11.67 -9.86 -12.75
N GLY A 380 10.67 -9.49 -11.95
CA GLY A 380 10.54 -9.90 -10.55
C GLY A 380 9.57 -11.06 -10.40
N GLY A 381 10.01 -12.27 -10.75
CA GLY A 381 9.41 -13.46 -10.16
C GLY A 381 9.46 -13.31 -8.64
N ASN A 382 8.31 -13.43 -7.97
CA ASN A 382 8.16 -13.61 -6.53
C ASN A 382 9.31 -13.03 -5.68
N LEU A 383 9.31 -11.71 -5.47
CA LEU A 383 10.33 -11.06 -4.66
C LEU A 383 10.10 -11.40 -3.18
N GLU A 384 11.09 -11.99 -2.53
CA GLU A 384 11.07 -12.17 -1.08
C GLU A 384 11.60 -10.91 -0.39
N ALA A 385 10.82 -10.39 0.56
CA ALA A 385 11.21 -9.24 1.37
C ALA A 385 10.69 -9.36 2.80
N GLN A 386 11.43 -8.81 3.76
CA GLN A 386 10.99 -8.75 5.14
C GLN A 386 10.12 -7.51 5.37
N VAL A 387 8.97 -7.66 6.02
CA VAL A 387 8.12 -6.52 6.38
C VAL A 387 8.75 -5.77 7.57
N THR A 388 9.20 -4.53 7.35
CA THR A 388 9.88 -3.73 8.37
C THR A 388 8.93 -2.82 9.12
N ARG A 389 7.87 -2.32 8.47
CA ARG A 389 6.90 -1.41 9.09
C ARG A 389 5.54 -1.50 8.44
N ILE A 390 4.48 -1.46 9.24
CA ILE A 390 3.10 -1.29 8.81
C ILE A 390 2.74 0.19 8.94
N PHE A 391 2.42 0.83 7.82
CA PHE A 391 1.99 2.23 7.81
C PHE A 391 0.48 2.32 8.01
N SER A 392 -0.28 1.54 7.24
CA SER A 392 -1.74 1.37 7.33
C SER A 392 -2.10 -0.07 6.94
N ALA A 393 -3.39 -0.42 7.02
CA ALA A 393 -3.88 -1.76 6.67
C ALA A 393 -3.62 -2.13 5.19
N ASP A 394 -3.31 -1.17 4.32
CA ASP A 394 -3.07 -1.33 2.89
C ASP A 394 -1.69 -0.86 2.42
N VAL A 395 -0.82 -0.42 3.35
CA VAL A 395 0.52 0.10 3.03
C VAL A 395 1.55 -0.46 4.00
N ILE A 396 2.57 -1.12 3.44
CA ILE A 396 3.67 -1.72 4.18
C ILE A 396 5.02 -1.21 3.64
N PHE A 397 6.03 -1.27 4.49
CA PHE A 397 7.43 -1.10 4.12
C PHE A 397 8.11 -2.45 4.22
N VAL A 398 8.89 -2.77 3.19
CA VAL A 398 9.56 -4.06 3.05
C VAL A 398 11.03 -3.83 2.73
N ARG A 399 11.89 -4.71 3.25
CA ARG A 399 13.32 -4.69 2.99
C ARG A 399 13.72 -5.93 2.21
N ASN A 400 14.39 -5.74 1.08
CA ASN A 400 14.91 -6.84 0.29
C ASN A 400 16.24 -7.38 0.88
N ARG A 401 16.78 -8.46 0.30
CA ARG A 401 18.07 -9.03 0.73
C ARG A 401 19.26 -8.08 0.60
N ALA A 402 19.19 -7.09 -0.28
CA ALA A 402 20.21 -6.06 -0.46
C ALA A 402 20.13 -4.93 0.59
N GLY A 403 19.18 -5.00 1.54
CA GLY A 403 19.02 -3.99 2.59
C GLY A 403 18.20 -2.77 2.18
N VAL A 404 17.75 -2.70 0.92
CA VAL A 404 16.95 -1.57 0.41
C VAL A 404 15.52 -1.70 0.91
N GLU A 405 15.03 -0.63 1.56
CA GLU A 405 13.64 -0.53 1.99
C GLU A 405 12.77 0.11 0.88
N LYS A 406 11.58 -0.46 0.65
CA LYS A 406 10.59 0.02 -0.30
C LYS A 406 9.22 0.13 0.35
N ARG A 407 8.44 1.11 -0.10
CA ARG A 407 7.01 1.24 0.22
C ARG A 407 6.18 0.45 -0.78
N ILE A 408 5.31 -0.42 -0.28
CA ILE A 408 4.41 -1.25 -1.09
C ILE A 408 2.96 -0.97 -0.68
N ASN A 409 2.13 -0.71 -1.67
CA ASN A 409 0.68 -0.68 -1.52
C ASN A 409 0.12 -2.08 -1.87
N ILE A 410 -0.78 -2.61 -1.03
CA ILE A 410 -1.41 -3.89 -1.32
C ILE A 410 -2.38 -3.71 -2.48
N SER A 411 -2.24 -4.56 -3.51
CA SER A 411 -2.96 -4.42 -4.78
C SER A 411 -4.47 -4.52 -4.63
N SER A 412 -5.20 -3.66 -5.34
CA SER A 412 -6.67 -3.58 -5.39
C SER A 412 -7.43 -3.46 -4.07
N VAL A 413 -6.76 -3.18 -2.95
CA VAL A 413 -7.42 -2.96 -1.65
C VAL A 413 -7.14 -1.56 -1.10
N ARG A 414 -7.97 -1.12 -0.17
CA ARG A 414 -7.85 0.17 0.51
C ARG A 414 -8.24 0.03 1.97
N GLY A 415 -7.38 0.49 2.86
CA GLY A 415 -7.64 0.53 4.30
C GLY A 415 -8.66 1.61 4.68
N PRO A 416 -9.14 1.63 5.94
CA PRO A 416 -10.12 2.61 6.39
C PRO A 416 -9.56 4.03 6.28
N ARG A 417 -10.35 4.96 5.72
CA ARG A 417 -9.90 6.34 5.43
C ARG A 417 -10.04 7.25 6.64
N GLN A 418 -9.03 8.10 6.83
CA GLN A 418 -9.07 9.14 7.86
C GLN A 418 -10.12 10.23 7.58
N SER A 419 -10.37 10.52 6.30
CA SER A 419 -11.31 11.55 5.87
C SER A 419 -12.77 11.13 5.97
N GLU A 420 -13.04 9.83 6.15
CA GLU A 420 -14.41 9.30 6.19
C GLU A 420 -14.80 8.96 7.63
N ALA A 421 -15.80 9.68 8.17
CA ALA A 421 -16.21 9.53 9.57
C ALA A 421 -16.64 8.10 9.93
N ALA A 422 -17.24 7.36 8.97
CA ALA A 422 -17.66 5.98 9.18
C ALA A 422 -16.49 4.98 9.19
N GLU A 423 -15.35 5.32 8.59
CA GLU A 423 -14.19 4.42 8.46
C GLU A 423 -13.05 4.79 9.44
N ALA A 424 -12.87 6.08 9.73
CA ALA A 424 -11.76 6.60 10.52
C ALA A 424 -11.58 5.90 11.89
N PRO A 425 -12.65 5.56 12.64
CA PRO A 425 -12.51 4.85 13.92
C PRO A 425 -11.89 3.44 13.82
N PHE A 426 -11.92 2.78 12.66
CA PHE A 426 -11.43 1.41 12.48
C PHE A 426 -9.96 1.34 12.03
N ARG A 427 -9.30 2.48 11.82
CA ARG A 427 -7.94 2.54 11.26
C ARG A 427 -6.90 1.81 12.09
N ASP A 428 -6.90 2.06 13.38
CA ASP A 428 -5.89 1.51 14.29
C ASP A 428 -6.07 0.00 14.46
N GLU A 429 -7.33 -0.47 14.50
CA GLU A 429 -7.65 -1.90 14.54
C GLU A 429 -7.22 -2.62 13.26
N ALA A 430 -7.51 -2.04 12.10
CA ALA A 430 -7.11 -2.59 10.82
C ALA A 430 -5.58 -2.65 10.67
N LYS A 431 -4.87 -1.59 11.09
CA LYS A 431 -3.40 -1.55 11.13
C LYS A 431 -2.84 -2.59 12.08
N GLU A 432 -3.41 -2.72 13.28
CA GLU A 432 -2.98 -3.67 14.30
C GLU A 432 -3.23 -5.11 13.89
N PHE A 433 -4.35 -5.39 13.21
CA PHE A 433 -4.63 -6.69 12.61
C PHE A 433 -3.53 -7.09 11.63
N LEU A 434 -3.16 -6.19 10.70
CA LEU A 434 -2.09 -6.45 9.74
C LEU A 434 -0.72 -6.62 10.43
N ARG A 435 -0.40 -5.75 11.41
CA ARG A 435 0.84 -5.81 12.19
C ARG A 435 1.01 -7.20 12.81
N LYS A 436 0.03 -7.69 13.55
CA LYS A 436 0.08 -9.02 14.18
C LYS A 436 0.25 -10.17 13.18
N LYS A 437 -0.20 -10.00 11.94
CA LYS A 437 -0.10 -11.05 10.90
C LYS A 437 1.28 -11.14 10.27
N ILE A 438 1.86 -10.00 9.87
CA ILE A 438 3.03 -10.02 8.96
C ILE A 438 4.22 -9.17 9.38
N ILE A 439 4.15 -8.36 10.45
CA ILE A 439 5.31 -7.55 10.85
C ILE A 439 6.53 -8.48 11.02
N GLY A 440 7.65 -8.18 10.37
CA GLY A 440 8.94 -8.90 10.43
C GLY A 440 8.98 -10.29 9.84
N LYS A 441 7.86 -10.74 9.30
CA LYS A 441 7.81 -11.95 8.51
C LYS A 441 8.40 -11.66 7.13
N HIS A 442 8.94 -12.70 6.52
CA HIS A 442 9.32 -12.67 5.12
C HIS A 442 8.06 -12.96 4.30
N VAL A 443 7.75 -12.06 3.37
CA VAL A 443 6.60 -12.15 2.49
C VAL A 443 7.07 -12.24 1.05
N ARG A 444 6.22 -12.83 0.20
CA ARG A 444 6.40 -12.91 -1.24
C ARG A 444 5.60 -11.79 -1.88
N LEU A 445 6.23 -11.04 -2.78
CA LEU A 445 5.63 -9.92 -3.50
C LEU A 445 5.56 -10.25 -4.99
N SER A 446 4.39 -10.00 -5.58
CA SER A 446 4.18 -9.93 -7.03
C SER A 446 3.78 -8.51 -7.39
N ILE A 447 4.63 -7.79 -8.12
CA ILE A 447 4.36 -6.41 -8.51
C ILE A 447 3.28 -6.40 -9.60
N ASP A 448 2.12 -5.86 -9.26
CA ASP A 448 0.95 -5.83 -10.14
C ASP A 448 0.89 -4.53 -10.96
N GLY A 449 1.65 -3.50 -10.60
CA GLY A 449 1.68 -2.23 -11.32
C GLY A 449 2.44 -1.14 -10.56
N SER A 450 2.51 0.04 -11.16
CA SER A 450 3.11 1.21 -10.53
C SER A 450 2.24 2.41 -10.85
N ARG A 451 1.72 3.07 -9.82
CA ARG A 451 0.99 4.32 -10.01
C ARG A 451 2.00 5.45 -10.18
N PRO A 452 1.92 6.24 -11.27
CA PRO A 452 2.83 7.35 -11.50
C PRO A 452 2.84 8.31 -10.31
N ALA A 453 3.98 8.95 -10.10
CA ALA A 453 4.10 10.06 -9.15
C ALA A 453 3.10 11.15 -9.51
N ALA A 454 2.45 11.75 -8.50
CA ALA A 454 1.49 12.84 -8.69
C ALA A 454 1.82 13.97 -7.73
N GLY A 455 2.22 15.13 -8.27
CA GLY A 455 2.69 16.27 -7.46
C GLY A 455 3.92 15.90 -6.64
N GLU A 456 3.87 16.15 -5.33
CA GLU A 456 4.97 15.85 -4.37
C GLU A 456 5.01 14.36 -3.91
N TYR A 457 4.14 13.49 -4.44
CA TYR A 457 4.07 12.10 -4.00
C TYR A 457 4.80 11.15 -4.96
N ASP A 458 5.73 10.37 -4.40
CA ASP A 458 6.46 9.32 -5.12
C ASP A 458 5.55 8.31 -5.83
N ALA A 459 6.09 7.71 -6.89
CA ALA A 459 5.45 6.59 -7.57
C ALA A 459 5.16 5.44 -6.58
N LYS A 460 3.94 4.88 -6.65
CA LYS A 460 3.48 3.86 -5.71
C LYS A 460 3.50 2.50 -6.39
N GLU A 461 4.43 1.63 -6.00
CA GLU A 461 4.38 0.22 -6.38
C GLU A 461 3.16 -0.43 -5.70
N VAL A 462 2.31 -1.07 -6.51
CA VAL A 462 1.19 -1.89 -6.02
C VAL A 462 1.54 -3.36 -6.23
N ALA A 463 1.34 -4.17 -5.21
CA ALA A 463 1.75 -5.57 -5.24
C ALA A 463 0.76 -6.49 -4.52
N THR A 464 0.62 -7.70 -5.05
CA THR A 464 0.03 -8.82 -4.32
C THR A 464 1.04 -9.32 -3.29
N VAL A 465 0.61 -9.38 -2.03
CA VAL A 465 1.43 -9.78 -0.89
C VAL A 465 0.97 -11.15 -0.38
N THR A 466 1.87 -12.12 -0.34
CA THR A 466 1.58 -13.49 0.11
C THR A 466 2.46 -13.88 1.29
N TYR A 467 1.86 -14.49 2.31
CA TYR A 467 2.55 -15.05 3.47
C TYR A 467 1.95 -16.41 3.83
N ASN A 468 2.77 -17.44 3.97
CA ASN A 468 2.33 -18.84 4.18
C ASN A 468 1.21 -19.25 3.20
N ASP A 469 1.44 -18.97 1.91
CA ASP A 469 0.51 -19.23 0.79
C ASP A 469 -0.87 -18.55 0.88
N LYS A 470 -1.04 -17.61 1.81
CA LYS A 470 -2.25 -16.79 1.94
C LYS A 470 -2.04 -15.41 1.34
N ASN A 471 -2.96 -14.98 0.48
CA ASN A 471 -3.02 -13.61 -0.02
C ASN A 471 -3.47 -12.67 1.10
N ILE A 472 -2.60 -11.74 1.50
CA ILE A 472 -2.85 -10.82 2.61
C ILE A 472 -3.92 -9.79 2.27
N GLY A 473 -3.97 -9.30 1.03
CA GLY A 473 -5.02 -8.39 0.57
C GLY A 473 -6.40 -9.03 0.66
N LEU A 474 -6.52 -10.29 0.25
CA LEU A 474 -7.75 -11.07 0.38
C LEU A 474 -8.15 -11.26 1.85
N LEU A 475 -7.21 -11.65 2.71
CA LEU A 475 -7.46 -11.83 4.14
C LEU A 475 -8.00 -10.54 4.78
N LEU A 476 -7.40 -9.39 4.46
CA LEU A 476 -7.85 -8.10 4.97
C LEU A 476 -9.27 -7.75 4.53
N VAL A 477 -9.64 -8.09 3.30
CA VAL A 477 -11.00 -7.86 2.78
C VAL A 477 -12.00 -8.83 3.42
N GLN A 478 -11.66 -10.12 3.55
CA GLN A 478 -12.50 -11.15 4.20
C GLN A 478 -12.84 -10.81 5.66
N GLU A 479 -11.90 -10.18 6.37
CA GLU A 479 -12.08 -9.76 7.76
C GLU A 479 -12.68 -8.34 7.88
N GLY A 480 -13.01 -7.69 6.76
CA GLY A 480 -13.62 -6.36 6.74
C GLY A 480 -12.69 -5.22 7.16
N TRP A 481 -11.36 -5.42 7.08
CA TRP A 481 -10.35 -4.40 7.40
C TRP A 481 -9.91 -3.59 6.19
N CYS A 482 -10.28 -4.01 4.99
CA CYS A 482 -10.06 -3.26 3.75
C CYS A 482 -11.30 -3.34 2.85
N SER A 483 -11.50 -2.28 2.07
CA SER A 483 -12.42 -2.25 0.93
C SER A 483 -11.66 -2.55 -0.35
N VAL A 484 -12.39 -2.96 -1.38
CA VAL A 484 -11.84 -3.26 -2.71
C VAL A 484 -11.88 -1.99 -3.56
N VAL A 485 -10.75 -1.62 -4.13
CA VAL A 485 -10.64 -0.48 -5.04
C VAL A 485 -11.37 -0.82 -6.34
N ARG A 486 -12.26 0.07 -6.79
CA ARG A 486 -12.85 -0.02 -8.13
C ARG A 486 -11.85 0.50 -9.16
N HIS A 487 -11.52 -0.35 -10.13
CA HIS A 487 -10.58 -0.04 -11.20
C HIS A 487 -11.32 0.49 -12.43
N ARG A 488 -10.62 1.29 -13.25
CA ARG A 488 -11.14 1.72 -14.56
C ARG A 488 -11.10 0.53 -15.53
N ARG A 489 -11.87 0.63 -16.60
CA ARG A 489 -12.07 -0.44 -17.61
C ARG A 489 -10.75 -0.97 -18.19
N ASP A 490 -9.77 -0.09 -18.34
CA ASP A 490 -8.48 -0.29 -18.98
C ASP A 490 -7.32 -0.36 -17.98
N ASP A 491 -7.62 -0.34 -16.67
CA ASP A 491 -6.61 -0.37 -15.63
C ASP A 491 -6.09 -1.81 -15.44
N THR A 492 -4.88 -2.04 -15.94
CA THR A 492 -4.16 -3.31 -15.81
C THR A 492 -3.35 -3.41 -14.52
N ASP A 493 -3.33 -2.36 -13.68
CA ASP A 493 -2.53 -2.28 -12.45
C ASP A 493 -3.38 -2.70 -11.24
N ARG A 494 -3.87 -3.95 -11.30
CA ARG A 494 -4.80 -4.54 -10.34
C ARG A 494 -4.42 -5.96 -9.95
N ALA A 495 -4.95 -6.43 -8.81
CA ALA A 495 -4.69 -7.76 -8.27
C ALA A 495 -5.18 -8.85 -9.23
N PRO A 496 -4.43 -9.95 -9.40
CA PRO A 496 -4.82 -11.05 -10.28
C PRO A 496 -6.09 -11.79 -9.79
N ASN A 497 -6.38 -11.74 -8.49
CA ASN A 497 -7.58 -12.33 -7.88
C ASN A 497 -8.70 -11.29 -7.62
N TYR A 498 -8.83 -10.28 -8.49
CA TYR A 498 -9.76 -9.16 -8.29
C TYR A 498 -11.23 -9.58 -8.06
N ASP A 499 -11.72 -10.56 -8.82
CA ASP A 499 -13.10 -11.04 -8.67
C ASP A 499 -13.34 -11.72 -7.30
N GLU A 500 -12.32 -12.41 -6.77
CA GLU A 500 -12.35 -13.01 -5.43
C GLU A 500 -12.38 -11.94 -4.32
N LEU A 501 -11.61 -10.85 -4.49
CA LEU A 501 -11.66 -9.71 -3.58
C LEU A 501 -13.06 -9.09 -3.53
N LEU A 502 -13.69 -8.87 -4.69
CA LEU A 502 -15.04 -8.32 -4.76
C LEU A 502 -16.07 -9.20 -4.04
N ALA A 503 -16.01 -10.52 -4.26
CA ALA A 503 -16.89 -11.47 -3.57
C ALA A 503 -16.65 -11.46 -2.05
N ALA A 504 -15.39 -11.51 -1.62
CA ALA A 504 -15.03 -11.48 -0.20
C ALA A 504 -15.53 -10.21 0.51
N GLN A 505 -15.53 -9.06 -0.17
CA GLN A 505 -16.06 -7.82 0.40
C GLN A 505 -17.56 -7.89 0.65
N GLU A 506 -18.34 -8.42 -0.30
CA GLU A 506 -19.79 -8.52 -0.13
C GLU A 506 -20.13 -9.48 1.01
N THR A 507 -19.44 -10.62 1.13
CA THR A 507 -19.56 -11.50 2.29
C THR A 507 -19.20 -10.78 3.60
N ALA A 508 -18.10 -10.02 3.63
CA ALA A 508 -17.71 -9.27 4.82
C ALA A 508 -18.74 -8.19 5.24
N LYS A 509 -19.44 -7.59 4.27
CA LYS A 509 -20.56 -6.66 4.53
C LYS A 509 -21.78 -7.38 5.09
N GLU A 510 -22.17 -8.49 4.48
CA GLU A 510 -23.30 -9.31 4.93
C GLU A 510 -23.08 -9.82 6.35
N GLU A 511 -21.87 -10.32 6.63
CA GLU A 511 -21.45 -10.81 7.95
C GLU A 511 -21.10 -9.68 8.93
N LYS A 512 -21.15 -8.41 8.50
CA LYS A 512 -20.87 -7.22 9.32
C LYS A 512 -19.51 -7.28 10.00
N LYS A 513 -18.47 -7.72 9.28
CA LYS A 513 -17.09 -7.84 9.77
C LYS A 513 -16.33 -6.52 9.71
N GLY A 514 -15.39 -6.34 10.64
CA GLY A 514 -14.49 -5.17 10.68
C GLY A 514 -15.25 -3.85 10.60
N MET A 515 -14.86 -3.00 9.64
CA MET A 515 -15.47 -1.67 9.43
C MET A 515 -16.93 -1.72 8.94
N TRP A 516 -17.41 -2.88 8.46
CA TRP A 516 -18.80 -3.06 8.05
C TRP A 516 -19.76 -3.33 9.22
N SER A 517 -19.23 -3.55 10.42
CA SER A 517 -20.02 -3.77 11.64
C SER A 517 -20.84 -2.54 12.08
N GLY A 518 -20.42 -1.35 11.65
CA GLY A 518 -20.95 -0.06 12.12
C GLY A 518 -20.66 0.23 13.59
N LYS A 519 -19.90 -0.64 14.28
CA LYS A 519 -19.60 -0.54 15.72
C LYS A 519 -18.09 -0.56 15.93
N PRO A 520 -17.41 0.59 15.81
CA PRO A 520 -15.98 0.64 16.09
C PRO A 520 -15.73 0.31 17.56
N ALA A 521 -14.62 -0.37 17.86
CA ALA A 521 -14.24 -0.49 19.26
C ALA A 521 -13.82 0.90 19.77
N LYS A 522 -13.86 1.04 21.10
CA LYS A 522 -13.44 2.28 21.74
C LYS A 522 -11.97 2.52 21.39
N ALA A 523 -11.69 3.65 20.74
CA ALA A 523 -10.34 4.06 20.38
C ALA A 523 -9.42 3.98 21.61
N LYS A 524 -8.31 3.25 21.48
CA LYS A 524 -7.33 3.13 22.56
C LYS A 524 -6.58 4.44 22.70
N GLN A 525 -6.86 5.17 23.77
CA GLN A 525 -6.13 6.38 24.11
C GLN A 525 -5.00 6.01 25.07
N TYR A 526 -3.76 6.20 24.62
CA TYR A 526 -2.59 5.94 25.44
C TYR A 526 -2.20 7.18 26.24
N VAL A 527 -2.21 7.07 27.56
CA VAL A 527 -1.70 8.11 28.47
C VAL A 527 -0.18 8.06 28.48
N ASP A 528 0.48 9.21 28.35
CA ASP A 528 1.95 9.28 28.42
C ASP A 528 2.42 9.25 29.88
N ALA A 529 2.94 8.10 30.32
CA ALA A 529 3.50 7.96 31.67
C ALA A 529 4.86 8.65 31.81
N SER A 530 5.54 8.98 30.70
CA SER A 530 6.83 9.68 30.70
C SER A 530 6.70 11.20 30.51
N GLU A 531 5.48 11.75 30.49
CA GLU A 531 5.24 13.19 30.35
C GLU A 531 5.88 14.01 31.48
N SER A 532 5.89 13.46 32.70
CA SER A 532 6.53 14.09 33.86
C SER A 532 7.11 13.03 34.80
N LEU A 533 8.14 13.42 35.56
CA LEU A 533 8.74 12.55 36.57
C LEU A 533 7.71 12.09 37.62
N GLN A 534 6.74 12.94 37.97
CA GLN A 534 5.69 12.59 38.92
C GLN A 534 4.79 11.47 38.37
N LYS A 535 4.33 11.58 37.12
CA LYS A 535 3.54 10.51 36.47
C LYS A 535 4.35 9.22 36.34
N ALA A 536 5.62 9.35 35.99
CA ALA A 536 6.51 8.20 35.85
C ALA A 536 6.66 7.43 37.17
N LYS A 537 6.86 8.14 38.29
CA LYS A 537 6.97 7.54 39.63
C LYS A 537 5.68 6.84 40.08
N ILE A 538 4.51 7.43 39.79
CA ILE A 538 3.21 6.80 40.10
C ILE A 538 3.10 5.47 39.35
N GLN A 539 3.34 5.49 38.04
CA GLN A 539 3.20 4.31 37.18
C GLN A 539 4.28 3.24 37.47
N LEU A 540 5.49 3.65 37.88
CA LEU A 540 6.59 2.73 38.22
C LEU A 540 6.16 1.70 39.26
N SER A 541 5.48 2.13 40.32
CA SER A 541 5.05 1.25 41.42
C SER A 541 4.15 0.08 40.97
N THR A 542 3.36 0.31 39.91
CA THR A 542 2.50 -0.70 39.28
C THR A 542 3.29 -1.58 38.34
N LEU A 543 4.06 -1.00 37.42
CA LEU A 543 4.78 -1.74 36.38
C LEU A 543 5.89 -2.62 36.96
N GLN A 544 6.61 -2.15 37.98
CA GLN A 544 7.72 -2.89 38.59
C GLN A 544 7.30 -4.25 39.17
N ARG A 545 6.03 -4.39 39.59
CA ARG A 545 5.49 -5.63 40.18
C ARG A 545 5.01 -6.65 39.15
N GLN A 546 4.68 -6.23 37.92
CA GLN A 546 4.02 -7.12 36.97
C GLN A 546 4.99 -8.14 36.35
N LYS A 547 6.23 -7.70 36.04
CA LYS A 547 7.26 -8.45 35.31
C LYS A 547 6.78 -8.98 33.94
N LYS A 548 7.69 -9.14 32.97
CA LYS A 548 7.45 -9.61 31.59
C LYS A 548 6.20 -9.00 30.96
N ILE A 549 6.07 -7.68 31.06
CA ILE A 549 4.87 -6.95 30.62
C ILE A 549 4.80 -7.00 29.09
N PRO A 550 3.74 -7.55 28.49
CA PRO A 550 3.57 -7.52 27.05
C PRO A 550 3.41 -6.09 26.55
N ALA A 551 4.24 -5.71 25.59
CA ALA A 551 4.31 -4.35 25.10
C ALA A 551 4.62 -4.30 23.60
N ILE A 552 4.47 -3.13 22.99
CA ILE A 552 4.76 -2.90 21.57
C ILE A 552 5.75 -1.75 21.46
N VAL A 553 6.88 -1.97 20.79
CA VAL A 553 7.81 -0.87 20.48
C VAL A 553 7.22 -0.05 19.34
N ASP A 554 6.71 1.13 19.65
CA ASP A 554 6.09 2.03 18.66
C ASP A 554 7.14 2.80 17.87
N TYR A 555 8.20 3.25 18.56
CA TYR A 555 9.27 4.01 17.96
C TYR A 555 10.62 3.76 18.64
N VAL A 556 11.69 3.72 17.85
CA VAL A 556 13.07 3.61 18.34
C VAL A 556 13.69 5.01 18.34
N LYS A 557 14.11 5.49 19.52
CA LYS A 557 14.72 6.83 19.70
C LYS A 557 16.25 6.80 19.63
N GLY A 558 16.85 5.62 19.68
CA GLY A 558 18.28 5.35 19.69
C GLY A 558 18.53 3.87 20.02
N GLY A 559 19.79 3.45 20.09
CA GLY A 559 20.15 2.05 20.35
C GLY A 559 19.50 1.46 21.62
N SER A 560 19.44 2.23 22.71
CA SER A 560 18.93 1.77 24.01
C SER A 560 17.69 2.51 24.53
N ARG A 561 17.01 3.32 23.70
CA ARG A 561 15.86 4.15 24.13
C ARG A 561 14.69 4.03 23.16
N PHE A 562 13.49 3.76 23.68
CA PHE A 562 12.30 3.42 22.88
C PHE A 562 11.05 4.16 23.36
N THR A 563 10.09 4.41 22.47
CA THR A 563 8.69 4.62 22.84
C THR A 563 8.01 3.26 22.85
N VAL A 564 7.42 2.89 23.98
CA VAL A 564 6.77 1.60 24.17
C VAL A 564 5.31 1.82 24.56
N LEU A 565 4.40 1.07 23.91
CA LEU A 565 2.99 1.01 24.25
C LEU A 565 2.74 -0.22 25.11
N ILE A 566 1.95 -0.06 26.17
CA ILE A 566 1.47 -1.15 27.02
C ILE A 566 -0.05 -1.20 26.85
N PRO A 567 -0.57 -2.01 25.90
CA PRO A 567 -2.00 -2.03 25.56
C PRO A 567 -2.91 -2.37 26.73
N ARG A 568 -2.46 -3.23 27.65
CA ARG A 568 -3.25 -3.64 28.82
C ARG A 568 -3.55 -2.47 29.76
N GLU A 569 -2.56 -1.59 29.94
CA GLU A 569 -2.65 -0.45 30.85
C GLU A 569 -3.11 0.84 30.15
N ASN A 570 -3.26 0.83 28.82
CA ASN A 570 -3.49 2.02 28.00
C ASN A 570 -2.46 3.13 28.27
N VAL A 571 -1.19 2.74 28.43
CA VAL A 571 -0.07 3.66 28.70
C VAL A 571 0.94 3.60 27.58
N LYS A 572 1.48 4.75 27.19
CA LYS A 572 2.73 4.86 26.44
C LYS A 572 3.82 5.39 27.35
N LEU A 573 5.05 4.93 27.19
CA LEU A 573 6.18 5.40 27.98
C LEU A 573 7.46 5.44 27.16
N THR A 574 8.44 6.22 27.65
CA THR A 574 9.82 6.15 27.18
C THR A 574 10.55 5.07 27.97
N PHE A 575 11.00 4.03 27.30
CA PHE A 575 11.75 2.93 27.88
C PHE A 575 13.25 3.07 27.60
N VAL A 576 14.08 2.71 28.56
CA VAL A 576 15.56 2.79 28.51
C VAL A 576 16.11 1.45 28.97
N LEU A 577 17.04 0.87 28.22
CA LEU A 577 17.68 -0.37 28.64
C LEU A 577 18.56 -0.14 29.86
N GLY A 578 18.30 -0.89 30.93
CA GLY A 578 19.16 -1.01 32.10
C GLY A 578 20.35 -1.92 31.83
N GLY A 579 21.41 -1.73 32.61
CA GLY A 579 22.61 -2.58 32.60
C GLY A 579 23.62 -2.28 31.50
N ILE A 580 23.32 -1.37 30.58
CA ILE A 580 24.19 -1.05 29.44
C ILE A 580 24.27 0.45 29.16
N ARG A 581 25.33 0.87 28.46
CA ARG A 581 25.44 2.18 27.80
C ARG A 581 25.65 1.96 26.30
N ALA A 582 24.62 2.28 25.52
CA ALA A 582 24.73 2.29 24.05
C ALA A 582 25.24 3.66 23.58
N PRO A 583 26.11 3.72 22.55
CA PRO A 583 26.55 4.98 21.98
C PRO A 583 25.38 5.77 21.39
N LYS A 584 25.44 7.09 21.49
CA LYS A 584 24.38 7.98 20.99
C LYS A 584 24.45 8.11 19.47
N SER A 585 23.36 7.81 18.77
CA SER A 585 23.20 8.23 17.36
C SER A 585 23.00 9.75 17.27
N ALA A 586 23.36 10.34 16.13
CA ALA A 586 22.98 11.71 15.81
C ALA A 586 21.44 11.84 15.81
N ARG A 587 20.91 13.00 16.26
CA ARG A 587 19.46 13.29 16.26
C ARG A 587 19.04 14.30 15.19
N GLY A 588 19.97 14.68 14.30
CA GLY A 588 19.77 15.56 13.14
C GLY A 588 21.11 15.93 12.51
N GLU A 589 21.10 16.65 11.39
CA GLU A 589 22.32 17.03 10.63
C GLU A 589 23.35 17.84 11.45
N LYS A 590 22.93 18.43 12.59
CA LYS A 590 23.75 19.29 13.45
C LYS A 590 24.34 18.58 14.68
N ASP A 591 23.89 17.35 14.99
CA ASP A 591 24.41 16.56 16.11
C ASP A 591 25.44 15.56 15.60
N LYS A 592 26.62 15.50 16.22
CA LYS A 592 27.56 14.40 15.99
C LYS A 592 27.19 13.21 16.88
N GLY A 593 26.96 12.05 16.26
CA GLY A 593 26.82 10.79 16.98
C GLY A 593 28.15 10.33 17.58
N GLU A 594 28.08 9.50 18.61
CA GLU A 594 29.22 8.73 19.11
C GLU A 594 29.53 7.58 18.13
N PRO A 595 30.80 7.12 18.05
CA PRO A 595 31.16 5.97 17.22
C PRO A 595 30.25 4.77 17.48
N PHE A 596 29.83 4.10 16.41
CA PHE A 596 28.89 2.97 16.43
C PHE A 596 27.47 3.29 16.94
N GLY A 597 27.15 4.55 17.20
CA GLY A 597 25.83 4.97 17.70
C GLY A 597 24.72 4.84 16.65
N GLN A 598 25.04 5.08 15.37
CA GLN A 598 24.06 4.91 14.29
C GLN A 598 23.77 3.44 14.03
N GLU A 599 24.78 2.58 14.06
CA GLU A 599 24.70 1.14 13.88
C GLU A 599 23.88 0.50 15.00
N ALA A 600 24.09 0.94 16.25
CA ALA A 600 23.26 0.55 17.39
C ALA A 600 21.78 0.91 17.18
N HIS A 601 21.52 2.13 16.68
CA HIS A 601 20.16 2.61 16.39
C HIS A 601 19.53 1.83 15.21
N ASP A 602 20.28 1.56 14.16
CA ASP A 602 19.80 0.81 12.99
C ASP A 602 19.49 -0.64 13.33
N LEU A 603 20.31 -1.29 14.18
CA LEU A 603 20.04 -2.63 14.69
C LEU A 603 18.75 -2.65 15.53
N ALA A 604 18.58 -1.69 16.43
CA ALA A 604 17.37 -1.54 17.21
C ALA A 604 16.13 -1.29 16.35
N THR A 605 16.22 -0.38 15.38
CA THR A 605 15.15 -0.09 14.42
C THR A 605 14.76 -1.34 13.62
N LYS A 606 15.76 -2.10 13.16
CA LYS A 606 15.56 -3.35 12.40
C LYS A 606 14.89 -4.43 13.26
N ARG A 607 15.30 -4.59 14.50
CA ARG A 607 14.86 -5.71 15.36
C ARG A 607 13.57 -5.41 16.12
N LEU A 608 13.28 -4.16 16.46
CA LEU A 608 12.24 -3.81 17.43
C LEU A 608 11.06 -3.00 16.89
N THR A 609 11.22 -2.21 15.82
CA THR A 609 10.12 -1.37 15.31
C THR A 609 8.83 -2.18 15.10
N GLN A 610 7.75 -1.75 15.76
CA GLN A 610 6.41 -2.37 15.74
C GLN A 610 6.34 -3.83 16.20
N ARG A 611 7.36 -4.33 16.91
CA ARG A 611 7.36 -5.67 17.48
C ARG A 611 6.56 -5.74 18.76
N ASP A 612 5.92 -6.88 18.97
CA ASP A 612 5.57 -7.34 20.30
C ASP A 612 6.84 -7.73 21.05
N VAL A 613 7.00 -7.18 22.25
CA VAL A 613 8.12 -7.39 23.15
C VAL A 613 7.58 -7.65 24.55
N GLU A 614 8.44 -8.17 25.44
CA GLU A 614 8.17 -8.21 26.87
C GLU A 614 9.13 -7.27 27.56
N ILE A 615 8.66 -6.49 28.53
CA ILE A 615 9.51 -5.57 29.30
C ILE A 615 9.45 -5.85 30.81
N ASP A 616 10.59 -5.71 31.47
CA ASP A 616 10.69 -5.65 32.93
C ASP A 616 11.08 -4.22 33.32
N VAL A 617 10.27 -3.56 34.14
CA VAL A 617 10.55 -2.20 34.62
C VAL A 617 11.23 -2.27 35.99
N HIS A 618 12.35 -1.58 36.15
CA HIS A 618 13.11 -1.55 37.41
C HIS A 618 13.07 -0.18 38.09
N ASN A 619 13.23 0.92 37.33
CA ASN A 619 13.33 2.26 37.89
C ASN A 619 12.91 3.35 36.89
N VAL A 620 13.05 4.61 37.27
CA VAL A 620 12.87 5.78 36.38
C VAL A 620 14.09 6.72 36.45
N ASP A 621 14.48 7.28 35.31
CA ASP A 621 15.51 8.31 35.20
C ASP A 621 15.00 9.69 35.67
N LYS A 622 15.91 10.68 35.77
CA LYS A 622 15.59 12.04 36.25
C LYS A 622 14.59 12.79 35.36
N VAL A 623 14.35 12.33 34.13
CA VAL A 623 13.46 12.96 33.14
C VAL A 623 12.22 12.11 32.84
N GLY A 624 11.95 11.05 33.63
CA GLY A 624 10.75 10.21 33.51
C GLY A 624 10.84 9.06 32.50
N GLY A 625 12.04 8.69 32.05
CA GLY A 625 12.28 7.48 31.27
C GLY A 625 12.34 6.24 32.17
N PHE A 626 11.62 5.19 31.83
CA PHE A 626 11.59 3.93 32.59
C PHE A 626 12.80 3.07 32.23
N ILE A 627 13.59 2.71 33.24
CA ILE A 627 14.78 1.87 33.11
C ILE A 627 14.37 0.42 33.33
N GLY A 628 14.77 -0.46 32.42
CA GLY A 628 14.29 -1.83 32.41
C GLY A 628 15.00 -2.77 31.45
N GLU A 629 14.55 -4.01 31.41
CA GLU A 629 14.95 -4.99 30.41
C GLU A 629 13.88 -5.14 29.33
N LEU A 630 14.31 -5.31 28.08
CA LEU A 630 13.43 -5.56 26.94
C LEU A 630 13.80 -6.89 26.30
N TYR A 631 12.80 -7.71 26.07
CA TYR A 631 12.92 -9.03 25.47
C TYR A 631 12.19 -9.07 24.14
N ILE A 632 12.88 -9.53 23.10
CA ILE A 632 12.31 -9.83 21.80
C ILE A 632 12.47 -11.32 21.52
N ASN A 633 11.37 -12.04 21.31
CA ASN A 633 11.38 -13.50 21.18
C ASN A 633 12.10 -14.23 22.35
N LYS A 634 11.88 -13.75 23.58
CA LYS A 634 12.53 -14.25 24.81
C LYS A 634 14.04 -14.00 24.91
N GLU A 635 14.61 -13.22 24.00
CA GLU A 635 16.03 -12.85 24.01
C GLU A 635 16.18 -11.40 24.51
N SER A 636 17.12 -11.18 25.45
CA SER A 636 17.41 -9.84 25.98
C SER A 636 18.00 -8.95 24.88
N PHE A 637 17.35 -7.84 24.58
CA PHE A 637 17.85 -6.91 23.58
C PHE A 637 19.09 -6.14 24.05
N ALA A 638 19.25 -5.95 25.37
CA ALA A 638 20.47 -5.37 25.94
C ALA A 638 21.68 -6.27 25.68
N LYS A 639 21.51 -7.59 25.87
CA LYS A 639 22.54 -8.57 25.54
C LYS A 639 22.89 -8.56 24.05
N ILE A 640 21.89 -8.52 23.15
CA ILE A 640 22.14 -8.45 21.70
C ILE A 640 23.02 -7.25 21.35
N LEU A 641 22.75 -6.07 21.91
CA LEU A 641 23.57 -4.88 21.67
C LEU A 641 25.00 -5.05 22.16
N VAL A 642 25.19 -5.65 23.34
CA VAL A 642 26.52 -5.90 23.90
C VAL A 642 27.28 -6.93 23.07
N GLU A 643 26.66 -8.05 22.69
CA GLU A 643 27.28 -9.12 21.89
C GLU A 643 27.67 -8.68 20.47
N GLU A 644 26.96 -7.71 19.91
CA GLU A 644 27.29 -7.10 18.61
C GLU A 644 28.31 -5.96 18.74
N GLY A 645 28.76 -5.62 19.96
CA GLY A 645 29.72 -4.55 20.19
C GLY A 645 29.12 -3.14 20.04
N TYR A 646 27.81 -3.00 20.23
CA TYR A 646 27.07 -1.73 20.12
C TYR A 646 26.63 -1.17 21.47
N ALA A 647 27.10 -1.74 22.58
CA ALA A 647 26.95 -1.19 23.92
C ALA A 647 28.03 -1.73 24.86
N THR A 648 28.39 -0.95 25.88
CA THR A 648 29.19 -1.40 27.02
C THR A 648 28.30 -1.77 28.20
N VAL A 649 28.78 -2.63 29.09
CA VAL A 649 28.09 -2.97 30.34
C VAL A 649 28.26 -1.85 31.35
N HIS A 650 27.16 -1.44 31.97
CA HIS A 650 27.17 -0.50 33.10
C HIS A 650 26.98 -1.30 34.38
N ALA A 651 28.09 -1.74 35.00
CA ALA A 651 28.13 -2.73 36.09
C ALA A 651 27.07 -2.48 37.19
N TYR A 652 27.05 -1.29 37.79
CA TYR A 652 26.08 -0.93 38.83
C TYR A 652 24.61 -1.10 38.40
N SER A 653 24.29 -0.75 37.14
CA SER A 653 22.92 -0.87 36.64
C SER A 653 22.58 -2.32 36.29
N ALA A 654 23.58 -3.11 35.89
CA ALA A 654 23.43 -4.51 35.54
C ALA A 654 23.23 -5.37 36.80
N GLU A 655 23.93 -5.04 37.88
CA GLU A 655 23.72 -5.62 39.21
C GLU A 655 22.33 -5.33 39.74
N GLN A 656 21.87 -4.07 39.67
CA GLN A 656 20.50 -3.71 40.07
C GLN A 656 19.41 -4.43 39.26
N SER A 657 19.70 -4.76 38.01
CA SER A 657 18.75 -5.47 37.12
C SER A 657 18.84 -7.00 37.28
N GLY A 658 19.89 -7.51 37.93
CA GLY A 658 20.10 -8.95 38.15
C GLY A 658 20.68 -9.70 36.94
N ASN A 659 21.22 -8.99 35.95
CA ASN A 659 21.68 -9.56 34.68
C ASN A 659 23.18 -9.32 34.40
N ALA A 660 23.94 -8.83 35.39
CA ALA A 660 25.37 -8.53 35.29
C ALA A 660 26.19 -9.69 34.71
N THR A 661 26.01 -10.91 35.21
CA THR A 661 26.78 -12.08 34.75
C THR A 661 26.58 -12.36 33.26
N GLU A 662 25.34 -12.25 32.76
CA GLU A 662 25.03 -12.50 31.35
C GLU A 662 25.59 -11.39 30.45
N LEU A 663 25.44 -10.13 30.86
CA LEU A 663 25.92 -8.97 30.10
C LEU A 663 27.44 -8.91 30.06
N LEU A 664 28.14 -9.17 31.18
CA LEU A 664 29.60 -9.22 31.22
C LEU A 664 30.16 -10.35 30.34
N ALA A 665 29.54 -11.53 30.37
CA ALA A 665 29.93 -12.63 29.50
C ALA A 665 29.71 -12.30 28.00
N ALA A 666 28.63 -11.58 27.68
CA ALA A 666 28.37 -11.08 26.33
C ALA A 666 29.42 -10.04 25.89
N GLU A 667 29.81 -9.14 26.78
CA GLU A 667 30.81 -8.10 26.49
C GLU A 667 32.18 -8.73 26.23
N GLN A 668 32.57 -9.70 27.06
CA GLN A 668 33.81 -10.46 26.87
C GLN A 668 33.84 -11.19 25.52
N ARG A 669 32.69 -11.71 25.05
CA ARG A 669 32.60 -12.28 23.69
C ARG A 669 32.79 -11.22 22.60
N ALA A 670 32.20 -10.03 22.76
CA ALA A 670 32.31 -8.95 21.79
C ALA A 670 33.73 -8.37 21.72
N LYS A 671 34.40 -8.23 22.87
CA LYS A 671 35.80 -7.84 23.02
C LYS A 671 36.74 -8.81 22.30
N LYS A 672 36.67 -10.11 22.64
CA LYS A 672 37.46 -11.16 21.97
C LYS A 672 37.22 -11.23 20.46
N ALA A 673 36.00 -10.92 20.01
CA ALA A 673 35.64 -10.87 18.60
C ALA A 673 35.94 -9.51 17.93
N ARG A 674 36.45 -8.52 18.67
CA ARG A 674 36.74 -7.15 18.21
C ARG A 674 35.58 -6.51 17.45
N LYS A 675 34.36 -6.69 17.96
CA LYS A 675 33.14 -6.17 17.33
C LYS A 675 32.85 -4.73 17.73
N GLY A 676 32.41 -3.92 16.77
CA GLY A 676 31.86 -2.58 17.02
C GLY A 676 32.82 -1.69 17.80
N ILE A 677 32.39 -1.20 18.97
CA ILE A 677 33.20 -0.36 19.85
C ILE A 677 34.53 -1.01 20.31
N TRP A 678 34.68 -2.33 20.15
CA TRP A 678 35.86 -3.09 20.55
C TRP A 678 36.82 -3.40 19.39
N VAL A 679 36.68 -2.76 18.22
CA VAL A 679 37.58 -3.00 17.07
C VAL A 679 39.06 -2.75 17.44
N ASP A 680 39.32 -1.76 18.28
CA ASP A 680 40.65 -1.38 18.75
C ASP A 680 41.00 -1.97 20.14
N TRP A 681 40.22 -2.94 20.62
CA TRP A 681 40.46 -3.57 21.93
C TRP A 681 41.55 -4.65 21.86
N ASP A 682 42.39 -4.69 22.90
CA ASP A 682 43.34 -5.77 23.15
C ASP A 682 43.26 -6.29 24.61
N GLU A 683 43.82 -7.48 24.85
CA GLU A 683 43.74 -8.17 26.14
C GLU A 683 44.43 -7.41 27.29
N SER A 684 45.36 -6.48 26.99
CA SER A 684 46.02 -5.67 28.01
C SER A 684 45.12 -4.58 28.59
N MET A 685 44.02 -4.24 27.90
CA MET A 685 43.02 -3.26 28.35
C MET A 685 42.06 -3.79 29.43
N ASP A 686 42.04 -5.11 29.68
CA ASP A 686 41.07 -5.78 30.56
C ASP A 686 41.68 -6.33 31.88
N VAL A 687 42.97 -6.08 32.13
CA VAL A 687 43.64 -6.55 33.36
C VAL A 687 43.09 -5.76 34.57
N PRO A 688 42.50 -6.43 35.59
CA PRO A 688 42.10 -5.79 36.84
C PRO A 688 43.34 -5.36 37.64
N GLU A 689 43.33 -4.15 38.20
CA GLU A 689 44.43 -3.55 38.98
C GLU A 689 44.72 -4.24 40.35
N ASP A 690 44.12 -5.40 40.67
CA ASP A 690 44.15 -6.00 42.02
C ASP A 690 44.75 -7.42 42.15
N GLU A 691 45.23 -8.08 41.10
CA GLU A 691 45.97 -9.34 41.24
C GLU A 691 47.27 -9.34 40.42
N GLU A 692 48.39 -9.01 41.06
CA GLU A 692 49.60 -9.84 41.03
C GLU A 692 50.60 -9.42 42.12
N ALA A 693 50.88 -10.36 43.02
CA ALA A 693 51.97 -10.32 43.99
C ALA A 693 53.31 -10.69 43.28
N PRO A 694 54.47 -10.53 43.94
CA PRO A 694 55.67 -9.97 43.35
C PRO A 694 56.48 -10.98 42.52
N ALA A 695 56.91 -10.60 41.32
CA ALA A 695 58.07 -11.23 40.69
C ALA A 695 58.75 -10.32 39.68
N ASN A 696 60.00 -9.98 40.02
CA ASN A 696 61.14 -9.76 39.16
C ASN A 696 60.88 -9.66 37.64
N GLY A 697 61.08 -8.45 37.14
CA GLY A 697 62.00 -8.19 36.04
C GLY A 697 61.72 -8.90 34.73
N THR A 698 60.85 -8.31 33.90
CA THR A 698 61.19 -8.09 32.49
C THR A 698 60.35 -6.96 31.93
N SER A 699 61.02 -5.95 31.37
CA SER A 699 60.43 -4.75 30.80
C SER A 699 59.51 -5.07 29.64
N VAL A 700 58.24 -4.68 29.74
CA VAL A 700 57.39 -4.44 28.58
C VAL A 700 57.19 -2.93 28.51
N HIS A 701 57.70 -2.33 27.42
CA HIS A 701 57.54 -0.92 27.12
C HIS A 701 56.05 -0.60 26.98
N GLU A 702 55.44 -0.04 28.02
CA GLU A 702 54.25 0.78 27.87
C GLU A 702 54.62 1.94 26.94
N THR A 703 53.91 2.07 25.81
CA THR A 703 54.00 3.27 25.00
C THR A 703 53.36 4.41 25.78
N ILE A 704 54.17 5.05 26.61
CA ILE A 704 53.92 6.37 27.18
C ILE A 704 53.58 7.28 26.00
N ALA A 705 52.34 7.76 25.93
CA ALA A 705 51.96 8.76 24.93
C ALA A 705 52.88 9.98 25.14
N PRO A 706 53.71 10.35 24.14
CA PRO A 706 54.60 11.49 24.28
C PRO A 706 53.76 12.75 24.46
N ARG A 707 54.16 13.62 25.39
CA ARG A 707 53.54 14.93 25.62
C ARG A 707 53.44 15.70 24.29
N GLU A 708 52.22 15.85 23.78
CA GLU A 708 51.99 16.64 22.57
C GLU A 708 52.26 18.11 22.86
N LYS A 709 52.96 18.76 21.93
CA LYS A 709 53.23 20.20 21.97
C LYS A 709 52.10 20.91 21.25
N ASP A 710 51.08 21.33 22.00
CA ASP A 710 49.95 22.12 21.50
C ASP A 710 49.85 23.42 22.30
N TYR A 711 50.83 24.29 22.05
CA TYR A 711 50.89 25.62 22.67
C TYR A 711 49.97 26.58 21.94
N ARG A 712 49.11 27.25 22.70
CA ARG A 712 48.15 28.23 22.20
C ARG A 712 48.23 29.48 23.05
N ASP A 713 48.31 30.63 22.39
CA ASP A 713 48.19 31.92 23.04
C ASP A 713 46.72 32.09 23.48
N VAL A 714 46.50 32.39 24.76
CA VAL A 714 45.17 32.44 25.37
C VAL A 714 45.02 33.60 26.34
N VAL A 715 43.77 34.00 26.59
CA VAL A 715 43.38 34.82 27.73
C VAL A 715 42.37 34.05 28.56
N VAL A 716 42.53 34.05 29.88
CA VAL A 716 41.54 33.52 30.82
C VAL A 716 40.46 34.57 31.02
N THR A 717 39.23 34.27 30.60
CA THR A 717 38.11 35.23 30.67
C THR A 717 37.21 35.03 31.86
N HIS A 718 37.19 33.83 32.44
CA HIS A 718 36.40 33.53 33.62
C HIS A 718 36.94 32.30 34.35
N ILE A 719 36.88 32.31 35.67
CA ILE A 719 37.15 31.16 36.55
C ILE A 719 35.90 30.98 37.40
N ASP A 720 35.33 29.77 37.41
CA ASP A 720 34.16 29.46 38.22
C ASP A 720 34.54 29.11 39.67
N GLU A 721 33.53 29.00 40.53
CA GLU A 721 33.68 28.68 41.95
C GLU A 721 34.36 27.32 42.24
N ASN A 722 34.51 26.47 41.23
CA ASN A 722 35.17 25.16 41.33
C ASN A 722 36.58 25.15 40.71
N GLY A 723 37.12 26.33 40.35
CA GLY A 723 38.43 26.45 39.70
C GLY A 723 38.45 26.04 38.23
N LYS A 724 37.29 25.87 37.58
CA LYS A 724 37.24 25.62 36.13
C LYS A 724 37.31 26.94 35.38
N MET A 725 38.02 26.91 34.26
CA MET A 725 38.39 28.11 33.53
C MET A 725 37.67 28.20 32.18
N LYS A 726 37.56 29.43 31.68
CA LYS A 726 37.10 29.78 30.34
C LYS A 726 38.23 30.50 29.63
N LEU A 727 38.59 30.00 28.45
CA LEU A 727 39.68 30.55 27.65
C LEU A 727 39.14 31.16 26.35
N GLN A 728 39.75 32.27 25.94
CA GLN A 728 39.72 32.73 24.55
C GLN A 728 41.07 32.46 23.90
N MET A 729 41.06 31.92 22.68
CA MET A 729 42.29 31.67 21.90
C MET A 729 42.69 32.96 21.17
N ILE A 730 43.83 33.53 21.53
CA ILE A 730 44.38 34.74 20.89
C ILE A 730 44.65 34.43 19.42
N GLY A 731 44.16 35.29 18.53
CA GLY A 731 44.39 35.19 17.10
C GLY A 731 43.17 35.60 16.29
N GLN A 732 42.88 34.85 15.22
CA GLN A 732 41.77 35.21 14.32
C GLN A 732 40.39 35.17 15.00
N GLY A 733 40.21 34.34 16.03
CA GLY A 733 38.95 34.24 16.77
C GLY A 733 38.64 35.50 17.57
N THR A 734 39.59 35.94 18.40
CA THR A 734 39.49 37.15 19.21
C THR A 734 39.44 38.43 18.37
N ALA A 735 40.21 38.51 17.27
CA ALA A 735 40.13 39.66 16.34
C ALA A 735 38.74 39.78 15.67
N LYS A 736 38.14 38.63 15.31
CA LYS A 736 36.76 38.59 14.79
C LYS A 736 35.74 38.90 15.89
N LEU A 737 35.99 38.48 17.13
CA LEU A 737 35.15 38.83 18.27
C LEU A 737 35.15 40.34 18.50
N GLU A 738 36.31 40.99 18.52
CA GLU A 738 36.43 42.44 18.70
C GLU A 738 35.69 43.23 17.60
N THR A 739 35.87 42.81 16.35
CA THR A 739 35.15 43.38 15.20
C THR A 739 33.64 43.17 15.33
N MET A 740 33.21 41.96 15.70
CA MET A 740 31.80 41.61 15.87
C MET A 740 31.19 42.39 17.04
N MET A 741 31.88 42.50 18.18
CA MET A 741 31.42 43.23 19.36
C MET A 741 31.29 44.73 19.09
N SER A 742 32.16 45.31 18.27
CA SER A 742 32.04 46.69 17.79
C SER A 742 30.76 46.89 16.96
N GLN A 743 30.48 45.96 16.04
CA GLN A 743 29.24 45.96 15.25
C GLN A 743 28.00 45.67 16.12
N PHE A 744 28.12 44.80 17.11
CA PHE A 744 27.07 44.40 18.03
C PHE A 744 26.65 45.58 18.90
N LYS A 745 27.63 46.32 19.43
CA LYS A 745 27.41 47.56 20.17
C LYS A 745 26.70 48.60 19.31
N SER A 746 27.18 48.85 18.09
CA SER A 746 26.55 49.78 17.15
C SER A 746 25.09 49.37 16.83
N PHE A 747 24.85 48.09 16.58
CA PHE A 747 23.53 47.55 16.31
C PHE A 747 22.56 47.79 17.47
N HIS A 748 22.98 47.51 18.71
CA HIS A 748 22.13 47.64 19.89
C HIS A 748 21.92 49.08 20.37
N MET A 749 22.72 50.05 19.88
CA MET A 749 22.53 51.49 20.11
C MET A 749 21.37 52.08 19.28
N ASN A 750 20.99 51.44 18.16
CA ASN A 750 19.87 51.91 17.36
C ASN A 750 18.53 51.58 18.07
N PRO A 751 17.67 52.58 18.37
CA PRO A 751 16.38 52.37 19.03
C PRO A 751 15.47 51.37 18.31
N ALA A 752 15.55 51.27 16.99
CA ALA A 752 14.78 50.31 16.19
C ALA A 752 15.08 48.84 16.57
N ASN A 753 16.25 48.58 17.14
CA ASN A 753 16.70 47.24 17.56
C ASN A 753 16.47 46.98 19.06
N SER A 754 15.60 47.76 19.71
CA SER A 754 15.33 47.65 21.15
C SER A 754 14.21 46.68 21.53
N LYS A 755 13.68 45.93 20.57
CA LYS A 755 12.63 44.95 20.80
C LYS A 755 13.13 43.81 21.71
N GLY A 756 12.43 43.59 22.82
CA GLY A 756 12.67 42.47 23.73
C GLY A 756 12.24 41.12 23.13
N LEU A 757 12.33 40.06 23.92
CA LEU A 757 11.92 38.72 23.52
C LEU A 757 10.41 38.64 23.24
N GLU A 758 10.01 38.07 22.10
CA GLU A 758 8.60 37.90 21.72
C GLU A 758 7.91 36.72 22.43
N LYS A 759 8.72 35.77 22.91
CA LYS A 759 8.28 34.54 23.55
C LYS A 759 9.13 34.29 24.77
N ASP A 760 8.58 33.54 25.74
CA ASP A 760 9.33 33.07 26.90
C ASP A 760 10.60 32.33 26.44
N PRO A 761 11.79 32.74 26.89
CA PRO A 761 13.03 32.07 26.53
C PRO A 761 13.04 30.62 27.05
N LYS A 762 13.71 29.71 26.36
CA LYS A 762 13.89 28.32 26.78
C LYS A 762 15.36 28.03 27.00
N ALA A 763 15.65 27.08 27.90
CA ALA A 763 16.99 26.57 28.07
C ALA A 763 17.55 26.10 26.71
N GLY A 764 18.72 26.63 26.36
CA GLY A 764 19.39 26.40 25.09
C GLY A 764 19.27 27.53 24.08
N ASP A 765 18.31 28.46 24.22
CA ASP A 765 18.11 29.57 23.26
C ASP A 765 19.30 30.54 23.28
N PHE A 766 19.72 31.01 22.10
CA PHE A 766 20.71 32.08 21.96
C PHE A 766 20.02 33.45 21.96
N VAL A 767 20.55 34.36 22.76
CA VAL A 767 20.00 35.70 23.00
C VAL A 767 21.12 36.73 23.03
N ALA A 768 20.76 38.00 22.84
CA ALA A 768 21.60 39.12 23.23
C ALA A 768 21.25 39.47 24.68
N ALA A 769 22.24 39.53 25.57
CA ALA A 769 22.06 39.85 26.98
C ALA A 769 22.84 41.12 27.32
N LYS A 770 22.22 42.00 28.12
CA LYS A 770 22.85 43.25 28.57
C LYS A 770 23.57 43.02 29.90
N PHE A 771 24.88 42.92 29.87
CA PHE A 771 25.70 42.61 31.05
C PHE A 771 25.52 43.66 32.14
N THR A 772 25.40 43.21 33.39
CA THR A 772 25.00 44.09 34.49
C THR A 772 26.11 45.02 34.96
N GLU A 773 27.37 44.62 34.83
CA GLU A 773 28.52 45.41 35.29
C GLU A 773 28.82 46.61 34.37
N ASP A 774 28.82 46.42 33.05
CA ASP A 774 29.22 47.46 32.08
C ASP A 774 28.06 48.03 31.23
N ASN A 775 26.86 47.46 31.39
CA ASN A 775 25.67 47.79 30.60
C ASN A 775 25.85 47.68 29.08
N GLN A 776 26.78 46.85 28.60
CA GLN A 776 26.95 46.52 27.18
C GLN A 776 26.19 45.24 26.81
N TRP A 777 25.95 45.05 25.52
CA TRP A 777 25.26 43.87 24.99
C TRP A 777 26.28 42.82 24.54
N TYR A 778 26.00 41.57 24.87
CA TYR A 778 26.83 40.42 24.54
C TYR A 778 25.99 39.26 24.01
N ARG A 779 26.62 38.31 23.30
CA ARG A 779 25.97 37.06 22.92
C ARG A 779 25.91 36.13 24.12
N ALA A 780 24.74 35.57 24.37
CA ALA A 780 24.51 34.69 25.50
C ALA A 780 23.62 33.50 25.13
N ARG A 781 23.61 32.50 25.99
CA ARG A 781 22.73 31.33 25.90
C ARG A 781 21.96 31.16 27.20
N ILE A 782 20.67 30.87 27.10
CA ILE A 782 19.81 30.60 28.26
C ILE A 782 20.21 29.25 28.87
N ARG A 783 20.63 29.24 30.14
CA ARG A 783 20.94 28.03 30.91
C ARG A 783 19.69 27.49 31.61
N SER A 784 18.97 28.36 32.30
CA SER A 784 17.72 28.05 33.00
C SER A 784 16.76 29.24 32.93
N ASN A 785 15.45 29.00 33.05
CA ASN A 785 14.44 30.06 32.99
C ASN A 785 13.44 29.94 34.14
N ASP A 786 13.33 31.00 34.92
CA ASP A 786 12.32 31.20 35.96
C ASP A 786 11.19 32.06 35.38
N ARG A 787 10.16 31.38 34.86
CA ARG A 787 9.02 32.03 34.20
C ARG A 787 8.16 32.84 35.15
N ALA A 788 8.08 32.43 36.42
CA ALA A 788 7.30 33.13 37.42
C ALA A 788 7.94 34.49 37.75
N ALA A 789 9.26 34.50 37.93
CA ALA A 789 10.01 35.73 38.18
C ALA A 789 10.34 36.54 36.92
N LYS A 790 10.06 36.01 35.71
CA LYS A 790 10.52 36.56 34.42
C LYS A 790 12.03 36.84 34.41
N GLN A 791 12.79 35.91 34.96
CA GLN A 791 14.24 35.95 35.02
C GLN A 791 14.81 34.72 34.32
N ALA A 792 15.96 34.87 33.68
CA ALA A 792 16.71 33.76 33.11
C ALA A 792 18.13 33.80 33.64
N GLU A 793 18.69 32.61 33.86
CA GLU A 793 20.12 32.43 34.05
C GLU A 793 20.75 32.25 32.67
N ILE A 794 21.73 33.10 32.35
CA ILE A 794 22.42 33.10 31.06
C ILE A 794 23.90 32.82 31.24
N VAL A 795 24.52 32.31 30.17
CA VAL A 795 25.98 32.18 30.03
C VAL A 795 26.40 33.03 28.85
N TYR A 796 27.36 33.93 29.03
CA TYR A 796 27.96 34.71 27.96
C TYR A 796 28.84 33.80 27.12
N ILE A 797 28.44 33.48 25.89
CA ILE A 797 29.07 32.38 25.14
C ILE A 797 30.47 32.71 24.62
N ASP A 798 30.84 33.98 24.65
CA ASP A 798 32.16 34.45 24.21
C ASP A 798 33.14 34.64 25.37
N TYR A 799 32.66 34.77 26.61
CA TYR A 799 33.49 35.07 27.81
C TYR A 799 33.34 34.00 28.91
N GLY A 800 32.25 33.25 28.90
CA GLY A 800 31.98 32.06 29.70
C GLY A 800 31.44 32.32 31.12
N ASN A 801 31.44 33.57 31.59
CA ASN A 801 30.77 33.98 32.82
C ASN A 801 29.24 33.89 32.69
N SER A 802 28.55 33.78 33.83
CA SER A 802 27.09 33.59 33.90
C SER A 802 26.45 34.56 34.88
N GLU A 803 25.19 34.95 34.64
CA GLU A 803 24.42 35.73 35.60
C GLU A 803 22.91 35.47 35.48
N LYS A 804 22.17 35.74 36.57
CA LYS A 804 20.71 35.72 36.57
C LYS A 804 20.18 37.13 36.30
N MET A 805 19.37 37.30 35.27
CA MET A 805 18.87 38.63 34.87
C MET A 805 17.40 38.61 34.44
N PRO A 806 16.67 39.75 34.57
CA PRO A 806 15.31 39.86 34.08
C PRO A 806 15.24 39.83 32.55
N TRP A 807 14.14 39.33 31.99
CA TRP A 807 13.95 39.26 30.54
C TRP A 807 14.00 40.64 29.85
N SER A 808 13.79 41.73 30.59
CA SER A 808 13.94 43.11 30.10
C SER A 808 15.36 43.46 29.65
N ARG A 809 16.37 42.70 30.11
CA ARG A 809 17.77 42.81 29.69
C ARG A 809 18.14 41.83 28.58
N LEU A 810 17.16 41.15 27.99
CA LEU A 810 17.35 40.18 26.91
C LEU A 810 16.70 40.66 25.61
N ARG A 811 17.37 40.41 24.48
CA ARG A 811 16.84 40.63 23.13
C ARG A 811 17.08 39.39 22.25
N PRO A 812 16.29 39.20 21.18
CA PRO A 812 16.52 38.11 20.23
C PRO A 812 17.89 38.25 19.54
N LEU A 813 18.61 37.13 19.37
CA LEU A 813 19.83 37.06 18.55
C LEU A 813 19.49 36.55 17.14
N SER A 814 18.64 37.27 16.41
CA SER A 814 18.10 36.82 15.11
C SER A 814 18.96 37.21 13.90
N GLN A 815 19.86 38.17 14.06
CA GLN A 815 20.63 38.72 12.95
C GLN A 815 21.74 37.76 12.51
N PRO A 816 21.78 37.32 11.24
CA PRO A 816 22.74 36.32 10.77
C PRO A 816 24.21 36.68 11.04
N GLN A 817 24.57 37.96 10.92
CA GLN A 817 25.94 38.44 11.17
C GLN A 817 26.42 38.25 12.61
N PHE A 818 25.51 38.14 13.58
CA PHE A 818 25.84 37.91 15.00
C PHE A 818 25.61 36.46 15.43
N SER A 819 25.13 35.61 14.52
CA SER A 819 24.82 34.22 14.83
C SER A 819 26.08 33.41 15.20
N THR A 820 25.87 32.33 15.95
CA THR A 820 26.93 31.37 16.30
C THR A 820 27.46 30.56 15.11
N GLN A 821 26.82 30.67 13.94
CA GLN A 821 27.31 30.09 12.68
C GLN A 821 28.38 30.98 12.03
N THR A 822 28.21 32.30 12.11
CA THR A 822 29.15 33.29 11.53
C THR A 822 30.41 33.41 12.36
N LEU A 823 30.26 33.50 13.69
CA LEU A 823 31.36 33.45 14.64
C LEU A 823 31.01 32.40 15.70
N LYS A 824 31.80 31.32 15.78
CA LYS A 824 31.64 30.31 16.83
C LYS A 824 31.76 30.96 18.22
N GLN A 825 31.27 30.27 19.24
CA GLN A 825 31.44 30.67 20.64
C GLN A 825 32.94 30.80 20.94
N GLN A 826 33.36 31.90 21.54
CA GLN A 826 34.78 32.19 21.76
C GLN A 826 35.29 31.71 23.13
N ALA A 827 34.42 31.49 24.12
CA ALA A 827 34.81 30.89 25.38
C ALA A 827 34.89 29.36 25.24
N VAL A 828 36.05 28.81 25.56
CA VAL A 828 36.33 27.37 25.57
C VAL A 828 36.49 26.89 27.00
N ASP A 829 35.88 25.76 27.34
CA ASP A 829 35.98 25.14 28.66
C ASP A 829 37.38 24.56 28.88
N ALA A 830 38.02 24.93 29.98
CA ALA A 830 39.34 24.40 30.34
C ALA A 830 39.48 24.13 31.84
N VAL A 831 40.41 23.25 32.18
CA VAL A 831 40.85 22.95 33.55
C VAL A 831 42.37 22.78 33.57
N LEU A 832 43.00 23.12 34.68
CA LEU A 832 44.44 22.94 34.85
C LEU A 832 44.79 21.45 34.99
N SER A 833 45.74 20.98 34.17
CA SER A 833 46.28 19.62 34.20
C SER A 833 47.05 19.36 35.49
N LEU A 834 47.03 18.08 35.93
CA LEU A 834 47.85 17.60 37.06
C LEU A 834 47.58 18.32 38.38
N LEU A 835 46.37 18.89 38.56
CA LEU A 835 45.95 19.54 39.79
C LEU A 835 44.72 18.86 40.38
N GLN A 836 44.72 18.75 41.71
CA GLN A 836 43.57 18.45 42.53
C GLN A 836 43.32 19.63 43.48
N PHE A 837 42.17 20.29 43.36
CA PHE A 837 41.78 21.38 44.25
C PHE A 837 41.26 20.84 45.59
N PRO A 838 41.38 21.63 46.68
CA PRO A 838 40.80 21.26 47.98
C PRO A 838 39.27 21.19 47.90
N THR A 839 38.68 20.27 48.68
CA THR A 839 37.21 20.15 48.79
C THR A 839 36.62 21.08 49.86
N ASN A 840 37.45 21.61 50.75
CA ASN A 840 37.03 22.63 51.71
C ASN A 840 36.80 23.96 50.96
N THR A 841 35.64 24.55 51.20
CA THR A 841 35.18 25.76 50.49
C THR A 841 36.10 26.96 50.68
N ASP A 842 36.67 27.17 51.86
CA ASP A 842 37.48 28.36 52.15
C ASP A 842 38.82 28.27 51.41
N TYR A 843 39.50 27.11 51.48
CA TYR A 843 40.73 26.89 50.70
C TYR A 843 40.48 26.87 49.19
N LEU A 844 39.32 26.38 48.74
CA LEU A 844 38.96 26.43 47.33
C LEU A 844 38.75 27.87 46.85
N GLN A 845 38.13 28.73 47.66
CA GLN A 845 37.99 30.15 47.36
C GLN A 845 39.34 30.86 47.30
N ASP A 846 40.26 30.54 48.21
CA ASP A 846 41.63 31.07 48.17
C ASP A 846 42.38 30.62 46.91
N ALA A 847 42.22 29.36 46.50
CA ALA A 847 42.81 28.84 45.26
C ALA A 847 42.24 29.53 44.01
N VAL A 848 40.93 29.77 43.97
CA VAL A 848 40.28 30.53 42.88
C VAL A 848 40.74 31.99 42.87
N ARG A 849 40.90 32.63 44.04
CA ARG A 849 41.43 34.00 44.16
C ARG A 849 42.85 34.08 43.62
N PHE A 850 43.72 33.15 44.03
CA PHE A 850 45.08 33.05 43.51
C PHE A 850 45.11 32.94 41.99
N LEU A 851 44.30 32.05 41.40
CA LEU A 851 44.23 31.93 39.94
C LEU A 851 43.70 33.19 39.26
N GLY A 852 42.75 33.90 39.89
CA GLY A 852 42.31 35.22 39.43
C GLY A 852 43.49 36.18 39.35
N GLU A 853 44.21 36.39 40.44
CA GLU A 853 45.37 37.28 40.51
C GLU A 853 46.50 36.87 39.54
N ALA A 854 46.73 35.57 39.38
CA ALA A 854 47.77 35.04 38.51
C ALA A 854 47.45 35.21 37.01
N THR A 855 46.17 35.29 36.63
CA THR A 855 45.73 35.25 35.22
C THR A 855 45.03 36.52 34.73
N GLU A 856 44.51 37.36 35.63
CA GLU A 856 43.71 38.54 35.28
C GLU A 856 44.50 39.54 34.42
N GLY A 857 43.91 39.92 33.28
CA GLY A 857 44.49 40.92 32.38
C GLY A 857 45.75 40.49 31.63
N LYS A 858 46.15 39.21 31.70
CA LYS A 858 47.36 38.69 31.08
C LYS A 858 47.09 37.91 29.80
N GLU A 859 48.00 38.05 28.83
CA GLU A 859 48.13 37.14 27.70
C GLU A 859 49.05 35.98 28.10
N LEU A 860 48.52 34.76 28.07
CA LEU A 860 49.18 33.57 28.57
C LEU A 860 49.36 32.54 27.45
N VAL A 861 50.19 31.53 27.68
CA VAL A 861 50.36 30.41 26.75
C VAL A 861 49.86 29.13 27.42
N ALA A 862 48.83 28.50 26.85
CA ALA A 862 48.34 27.20 27.30
C ALA A 862 48.93 26.08 26.44
N ASN A 863 49.60 25.11 27.05
CA ASN A 863 49.81 23.81 26.41
C ASN A 863 48.56 22.95 26.64
N VAL A 864 47.92 22.49 25.57
CA VAL A 864 46.80 21.54 25.67
C VAL A 864 47.37 20.15 25.85
N ASP A 865 47.31 19.65 27.08
CA ASP A 865 47.86 18.34 27.46
C ASP A 865 46.91 17.19 27.10
N TYR A 866 45.60 17.45 27.15
CA TYR A 866 44.57 16.50 26.80
C TYR A 866 43.25 17.21 26.46
N THR A 867 42.50 16.71 25.49
CA THR A 867 41.14 17.16 25.19
C THR A 867 40.16 16.08 25.59
N ALA A 868 39.28 16.35 26.56
CA ALA A 868 38.28 15.39 26.98
C ALA A 868 37.22 15.16 25.88
N PRO A 869 36.55 13.99 25.84
CA PRO A 869 35.54 13.68 24.83
C PRO A 869 34.40 14.71 24.74
N GLU A 870 34.06 15.36 25.85
CA GLU A 870 33.07 16.44 25.94
C GLU A 870 33.57 17.81 25.44
N GLY A 871 34.87 17.93 25.12
CA GLY A 871 35.50 19.12 24.55
C GLY A 871 36.24 20.03 25.56
N THR A 872 36.27 19.69 26.85
CA THR A 872 37.04 20.43 27.86
C THR A 872 38.54 20.20 27.67
N LEU A 873 39.31 21.30 27.66
CA LEU A 873 40.77 21.27 27.53
C LEU A 873 41.43 21.11 28.91
N TYR A 874 42.31 20.13 29.04
CA TYR A 874 43.23 20.03 30.16
C TYR A 874 44.53 20.73 29.76
N ILE A 875 44.93 21.74 30.52
CA ILE A 875 46.01 22.64 30.13
C ILE A 875 47.10 22.79 31.19
N THR A 876 48.33 22.97 30.73
CA THR A 876 49.41 23.57 31.52
C THR A 876 49.57 25.03 31.06
N LEU A 877 49.44 25.97 31.99
CA LEU A 877 49.38 27.40 31.68
C LEU A 877 50.68 28.12 32.05
N TYR A 878 51.19 28.92 31.13
CA TYR A 878 52.46 29.65 31.25
C TYR A 878 52.23 31.15 31.12
N ASP A 879 52.97 31.93 31.91
CA ASP A 879 53.05 33.38 31.78
C ASP A 879 54.34 33.72 31.04
N PRO A 880 54.28 34.16 29.77
CA PRO A 880 55.48 34.39 28.95
C PRO A 880 56.41 35.47 29.52
N SER A 881 55.96 36.27 30.50
CA SER A 881 56.80 37.28 31.16
C SER A 881 57.72 36.71 32.25
N VAL A 882 57.42 35.52 32.79
CA VAL A 882 58.15 34.91 33.92
C VAL A 882 58.52 33.44 33.73
N SER A 883 57.84 32.71 32.84
CA SER A 883 58.07 31.27 32.60
C SER A 883 59.32 31.05 31.73
N GLU A 884 60.46 30.73 32.34
CA GLU A 884 61.72 30.43 31.62
C GLU A 884 61.81 28.96 31.16
N LYS A 885 61.23 28.02 31.93
CA LYS A 885 61.25 26.58 31.65
C LYS A 885 59.83 26.01 31.58
N LEU A 886 59.69 24.83 30.96
CA LEU A 886 58.41 24.11 30.87
C LEU A 886 57.83 23.66 32.21
N THR A 887 58.64 23.72 33.27
CA THR A 887 58.25 23.45 34.66
C THR A 887 57.78 24.71 35.38
N ASP A 888 58.00 25.90 34.81
CA ASP A 888 57.68 27.19 35.41
C ASP A 888 56.29 27.62 34.94
N SER A 889 55.29 26.82 35.31
CA SER A 889 53.88 27.05 34.97
C SER A 889 53.09 27.59 36.16
N ILE A 890 51.96 28.23 35.88
CA ILE A 890 50.97 28.61 36.89
C ILE A 890 50.45 27.36 37.64
N ASN A 891 50.39 26.19 36.97
CA ASN A 891 50.08 24.91 37.60
C ASN A 891 51.12 24.53 38.68
N THR A 892 52.38 24.88 38.49
CA THR A 892 53.44 24.63 39.48
C THR A 892 53.35 25.63 40.63
N GLU A 893 53.09 26.90 40.32
CA GLU A 893 53.00 27.98 41.30
C GLU A 893 51.85 27.78 42.29
N ILE A 894 50.66 27.39 41.80
CA ILE A 894 49.50 27.14 42.67
C ILE A 894 49.74 25.97 43.65
N ILE A 895 50.53 24.95 43.26
CA ILE A 895 50.94 23.89 44.19
C ILE A 895 51.99 24.43 45.18
N ALA A 896 52.96 25.21 44.71
CA ALA A 896 54.03 25.75 45.56
C ALA A 896 53.50 26.70 46.65
N GLU A 897 52.41 27.41 46.40
CA GLU A 897 51.70 28.26 47.38
C GLU A 897 50.70 27.48 48.25
N GLY A 898 50.55 26.16 48.03
CA GLY A 898 49.66 25.31 48.82
C GLY A 898 48.17 25.52 48.54
N HIS A 899 47.82 25.97 47.33
CA HIS A 899 46.43 26.18 46.92
C HIS A 899 45.83 24.98 46.14
N ALA A 900 46.67 24.04 45.69
CA ALA A 900 46.27 22.77 45.08
C ALA A 900 47.29 21.66 45.43
N MET A 901 46.94 20.40 45.16
CA MET A 901 47.81 19.23 45.34
C MET A 901 47.97 18.44 44.03
N VAL A 902 49.00 17.60 43.94
CA VAL A 902 49.12 16.65 42.82
C VAL A 902 48.02 15.59 42.97
N PRO A 903 47.28 15.23 41.90
CA PRO A 903 46.27 14.20 41.96
C PRO A 903 46.81 12.87 42.49
N ARG A 904 46.19 12.33 43.54
CA ARG A 904 46.60 11.03 44.11
C ARG A 904 46.40 9.87 43.13
N LYS A 905 45.38 9.98 42.27
CA LYS A 905 45.08 9.02 41.19
C LYS A 905 45.26 9.70 39.85
N LEU A 906 46.34 9.38 39.17
CA LEU A 906 46.63 9.88 37.82
C LEU A 906 45.76 9.17 36.79
N LYS A 907 45.14 9.96 35.91
CA LYS A 907 44.50 9.46 34.68
C LYS A 907 45.55 8.85 33.76
N ALA A 908 45.13 7.95 32.88
CA ALA A 908 46.04 7.24 31.99
C ALA A 908 46.97 8.18 31.19
N TRP A 909 46.44 9.30 30.68
CA TRP A 909 47.22 10.30 29.94
C TRP A 909 48.17 11.12 30.84
N GLU A 910 47.88 11.28 32.13
CA GLU A 910 48.72 12.03 33.08
C GLU A 910 49.99 11.24 33.46
N ARG A 911 49.99 9.91 33.30
CA ARG A 911 51.13 9.05 33.63
C ARG A 911 52.36 9.30 32.76
N GLY A 912 52.19 9.90 31.57
CA GLY A 912 53.28 10.28 30.68
C GLY A 912 54.05 11.55 31.06
N PHE A 913 53.63 12.27 32.11
CA PHE A 913 54.20 13.55 32.52
C PHE A 913 55.32 13.41 33.57
N GLY A 914 56.18 12.39 33.45
CA GLY A 914 57.09 11.97 34.52
C GLY A 914 58.03 13.06 35.08
N ASP A 915 58.59 13.90 34.21
CA ASP A 915 59.45 15.04 34.59
C ASP A 915 58.67 16.18 35.25
N VAL A 916 57.50 16.53 34.72
CA VAL A 916 56.61 17.56 35.29
C VAL A 916 56.03 17.12 36.63
N LEU A 917 55.53 15.88 36.72
CA LEU A 917 55.00 15.30 37.96
C LEU A 917 56.05 15.25 39.08
N LYS A 918 57.32 15.00 38.74
CA LYS A 918 58.41 15.05 39.71
C LYS A 918 58.54 16.45 40.32
N VAL A 919 58.56 17.49 39.49
CA VAL A 919 58.66 18.88 39.96
C VAL A 919 57.43 19.30 40.76
N LEU A 920 56.22 18.94 40.31
CA LEU A 920 55.00 19.26 41.05
C LEU A 920 54.99 18.62 42.44
N ARG A 921 55.44 17.36 42.57
CA ARG A 921 55.56 16.68 43.88
C ARG A 921 56.63 17.33 44.76
N GLU A 922 57.77 17.73 44.20
CA GLU A 922 58.79 18.48 44.95
C GLU A 922 58.24 19.80 45.50
N LYS A 923 57.42 20.52 44.71
CA LYS A 923 56.74 21.74 45.14
C LYS A 923 55.63 21.51 46.15
N GLU A 924 54.90 20.42 46.03
CA GLU A 924 53.90 20.02 47.02
C GLU A 924 54.55 19.74 48.39
N GLU A 925 55.67 19.00 48.41
CA GLU A 925 56.44 18.76 49.62
C GLU A 925 57.04 20.06 50.21
N GLU A 926 57.46 21.01 49.38
CA GLU A 926 57.88 22.34 49.84
C GLU A 926 56.73 23.09 50.53
N ALA A 927 55.53 23.07 49.94
CA ALA A 927 54.35 23.71 50.49
C ALA A 927 53.91 23.05 51.81
N LYS A 928 53.97 21.72 51.91
CA LYS A 928 53.71 20.95 53.14
C LYS A 928 54.67 21.34 54.26
N ASN A 929 55.98 21.31 53.99
CA ASN A 929 57.01 21.67 54.97
C ASN A 929 56.91 23.13 55.40
N GLY A 930 56.54 24.01 54.47
CA GLY A 930 56.32 25.44 54.70
C GLY A 930 54.98 25.78 55.35
N ARG A 931 54.08 24.81 55.56
CA ARG A 931 52.71 25.00 56.06
C ARG A 931 51.93 26.08 55.28
N ARG A 932 52.08 26.08 53.95
CA ARG A 932 51.43 27.07 53.07
C ARG A 932 50.01 26.63 52.69
N GLY A 933 49.09 27.58 52.60
CA GLY A 933 47.71 27.36 52.14
C GLY A 933 47.00 26.23 52.88
N LEU A 934 46.55 25.21 52.13
CA LEU A 934 45.82 24.06 52.67
C LEU A 934 46.63 23.21 53.67
N TRP A 935 47.93 23.41 53.80
CA TRP A 935 48.80 22.66 54.72
C TRP A 935 49.03 23.36 56.07
N GLU A 936 48.34 24.46 56.37
CA GLU A 936 48.60 25.28 57.58
C GLU A 936 48.41 24.52 58.91
N TYR A 937 47.54 23.50 58.92
CA TYR A 937 47.23 22.68 60.10
C TYR A 937 47.88 21.29 60.12
N GLY A 938 48.70 20.93 59.11
CA GLY A 938 49.34 19.62 58.99
C GLY A 938 49.07 18.91 57.66
N ASP A 939 49.52 17.66 57.53
CA ASP A 939 49.30 16.87 56.31
C ASP A 939 47.86 16.34 56.26
N LEU A 940 47.05 16.91 55.36
CA LEU A 940 45.68 16.49 55.08
C LEU A 940 45.58 15.12 54.37
N THR A 941 46.71 14.47 54.08
CA THR A 941 46.77 13.21 53.36
C THR A 941 46.95 11.97 54.21
N ASP A 942 47.26 12.14 55.49
CA ASP A 942 47.57 11.08 56.46
C ASP A 942 46.35 10.56 57.27
N ASP A 943 45.13 11.05 57.00
CA ASP A 943 43.86 10.58 57.61
C ASP A 943 43.00 9.74 56.65
#